data_AF-A0A7Y5NL23-F1
#
_entry.id   AF-A0A7Y5NL23-F1
#
_cell.length_a   1.000
_cell.length_b   1.000
_cell.length_c   1.000
_cell.angle_alpha   90.00
_cell.angle_beta   90.00
_cell.angle_gamma   90.00
#
_symmetry.space_group_name_H-M   'P 1'
#
loop_
_entity.id
_entity.type
_entity.pdbx_description
1 polymer ?
#
loop_
_entity_poly.entity_id
_entity_poly.type
_entity_poly.pdbx_seq_one_letter_code
_entity_poly.pdbx_strand_id
1 'polypeptide(L)'
;MLRTSMAIAAVACVGSVACSEDGSLEDGAEPVGVAHQPYGEPQNGFPSWYERMIHVMVNRARSDPQADLAGCSNCAESACYSGPRNPVEWYYDHARGARFHATNLTSAQCGMLHDSPCQLVANIGSLYPGTCDGTEGCACQGGNAACSGGTTWSTRLSAFGVTGTIAENIAGMGDPKTIFYQWLWEPTSNTACSWTVQNGHRYNILNNAYRRLGVGGAGNYTVQDFSGQGTLTQKIPAAAHYPQTGTNLEMRLNWYSTTAASAAYVNVDGTCTPLSVERGSATNGTYLGNVSVPSGCHAYYFIVVDASGANTTYPTTGSFGVGCPADWSNVRPAEGSGCPNAVPCGNGVLDPGETCDPPSSCPSSCSDGNACTTDAMSGSASTCNVSCTHTPVTTCMGGNACCPAGCNANNDSDCSVSCGNGVVEAGETCDPASSCPTCNDGNACTTDSTTGSSATCNVACGYQPIVACGPSEGCCPAGCNANGDPDCSVSCGNGVVEAGETCDPPGTCPATCNDGNACTIDVLTGNASTCNAACGHTVVASCADGDGCCPAGCDATSDADCSAMCGNGTVEAGESCDPPGTCPTDCDDSNACTIDALTGSSANCNASCTQTAIVTCADGDGCCPAGCDATTDGDCSETCGNGTVERGETCDPQETCPTTCDDNDACTQDTETGSVENCNVACGHTQVVSCEAGDGCCPAGCTEASDADCAVVCGNRTIDPGETCDPPESCPTACDDGDACTNDVLTGDPAACTSECKALVVALCEAGDGCCPEGCTAQVDADCGQGSGGGEGDTGDSGDGSDDGCLCTSAGAPARPSLWPALLLAAGFFGFRRRTARQRP
;
A
#
# COMPACT_ATOMS: atom_id res chain seq x y z
N MET A 1 14.96 68.60 -4.36
CA MET A 1 14.24 69.86 -4.05
C MET A 1 12.94 69.48 -3.34
N LEU A 2 12.57 70.19 -2.27
CA LEU A 2 11.44 69.94 -1.34
C LEU A 2 11.56 68.58 -0.59
N ARG A 3 11.52 68.46 0.76
CA ARG A 3 10.66 69.01 1.84
C ARG A 3 9.22 68.46 1.75
N THR A 4 8.52 68.02 2.81
CA THR A 4 8.62 68.17 4.30
C THR A 4 7.70 67.08 4.91
N SER A 5 8.08 66.25 5.89
CA SER A 5 8.15 66.47 7.36
C SER A 5 6.85 66.27 8.17
N MET A 6 6.93 65.40 9.21
CA MET A 6 6.20 65.44 10.51
C MET A 6 4.65 65.30 10.48
N ALA A 7 3.94 64.92 11.56
CA ALA A 7 4.27 64.98 13.00
C ALA A 7 3.64 63.87 13.87
N ILE A 8 4.15 63.78 15.10
CA ILE A 8 3.69 62.93 16.21
C ILE A 8 2.62 63.66 17.04
N ALA A 9 1.65 62.92 17.60
CA ALA A 9 0.97 63.33 18.84
C ALA A 9 0.45 62.10 19.63
N ALA A 10 0.86 61.98 20.89
CA ALA A 10 0.28 61.04 21.87
C ALA A 10 -0.73 61.77 22.78
N VAL A 11 -1.54 61.03 23.56
CA VAL A 11 -1.80 61.25 25.01
C VAL A 11 -2.87 60.26 25.56
N ALA A 12 -2.36 59.28 26.30
CA ALA A 12 -2.73 58.81 27.65
C ALA A 12 -4.19 58.73 28.20
N CYS A 13 -4.40 57.59 28.90
CA CYS A 13 -4.96 57.43 30.27
C CYS A 13 -6.39 56.86 30.53
N VAL A 14 -6.37 55.64 31.12
CA VAL A 14 -7.09 55.19 32.34
C VAL A 14 -8.60 54.95 32.30
N GLY A 15 -9.02 53.74 32.72
CA GLY A 15 -10.39 53.45 33.17
C GLY A 15 -10.74 51.96 33.24
N SER A 16 -10.40 51.27 34.32
CA SER A 16 -10.80 49.88 34.58
C SER A 16 -12.12 49.78 35.37
N VAL A 17 -12.87 48.68 35.17
CA VAL A 17 -13.60 47.84 36.18
C VAL A 17 -14.34 46.70 35.44
N ALA A 18 -14.59 45.58 36.14
CA ALA A 18 -14.74 44.23 35.58
C ALA A 18 -16.18 43.65 35.52
N CYS A 19 -16.25 42.33 35.28
CA CYS A 19 -17.41 41.42 35.18
C CYS A 19 -18.03 41.32 33.77
N SER A 20 -18.24 40.15 33.16
CA SER A 20 -17.99 38.75 33.59
C SER A 20 -17.60 37.83 32.43
N GLU A 21 -17.02 36.69 32.81
CA GLU A 21 -16.82 35.42 32.11
C GLU A 21 -17.65 35.20 30.82
N ASP A 22 -16.96 35.00 29.69
CA ASP A 22 -16.95 33.69 29.02
C ASP A 22 -15.68 33.53 28.15
N GLY A 23 -15.22 32.31 27.93
CA GLY A 23 -13.88 32.03 27.39
C GLY A 23 -13.82 31.90 25.86
N SER A 24 -13.19 32.86 25.18
CA SER A 24 -12.79 32.74 23.77
C SER A 24 -11.32 33.12 23.56
N LEU A 25 -10.44 32.11 23.53
CA LEU A 25 -9.08 32.28 23.00
C LEU A 25 -9.10 32.09 21.49
N GLU A 26 -9.29 33.18 20.75
CA GLU A 26 -8.83 33.26 19.37
C GLU A 26 -7.31 33.43 19.38
N ASP A 27 -6.56 32.33 19.39
CA ASP A 27 -5.17 32.36 18.94
C ASP A 27 -5.18 32.19 17.41
N GLY A 28 -4.72 33.23 16.72
CA GLY A 28 -4.63 33.24 15.27
C GLY A 28 -3.55 32.28 14.79
N ALA A 29 -3.93 31.04 14.50
CA ALA A 29 -3.07 30.12 13.79
C ALA A 29 -2.72 30.72 12.41
N GLU A 30 -1.43 31.02 12.22
CA GLU A 30 -0.82 31.11 10.89
C GLU A 30 -1.32 29.94 10.04
N PRO A 31 -1.71 30.16 8.76
CA PRO A 31 -2.28 29.10 7.95
C PRO A 31 -1.24 27.99 7.77
N VAL A 32 -1.48 26.85 8.45
CA VAL A 32 -0.66 25.65 8.37
C VAL A 32 -0.47 25.31 6.90
N GLY A 33 0.78 25.38 6.44
CA GLY A 33 1.11 25.20 5.03
C GLY A 33 0.54 23.89 4.52
N VAL A 34 -0.16 23.94 3.39
CA VAL A 34 -0.79 22.77 2.75
C VAL A 34 0.27 21.68 2.61
N ALA A 35 0.11 20.59 3.36
CA ALA A 35 1.03 19.46 3.32
C ALA A 35 1.07 18.92 1.89
N HIS A 36 2.23 19.04 1.25
CA HIS A 36 2.43 18.55 -0.11
C HIS A 36 2.41 17.01 -0.06
N GLN A 37 1.42 16.41 -0.71
CA GLN A 37 1.32 14.94 -0.83
C GLN A 37 2.64 14.38 -1.38
N PRO A 38 3.24 13.34 -0.75
CA PRO A 38 4.50 12.76 -1.20
C PRO A 38 4.43 12.33 -2.68
N TYR A 39 5.35 12.84 -3.49
CA TYR A 39 5.45 12.53 -4.91
C TYR A 39 6.87 12.07 -5.31
N GLY A 40 6.93 10.90 -5.94
CA GLY A 40 8.15 10.25 -6.42
C GLY A 40 8.64 9.07 -5.56
N GLU A 41 8.14 8.93 -4.35
CA GLU A 41 8.37 7.80 -3.46
C GLU A 41 7.71 6.52 -4.01
N PRO A 42 8.34 5.34 -3.86
CA PRO A 42 7.72 4.07 -4.21
C PRO A 42 6.56 3.70 -3.27
N GLN A 43 5.33 3.75 -3.77
CA GLN A 43 4.13 3.22 -3.12
C GLN A 43 3.97 1.75 -3.52
N ASN A 44 4.03 0.81 -2.55
CA ASN A 44 3.97 -0.64 -2.82
C ASN A 44 4.96 -1.14 -3.91
N GLY A 45 6.13 -0.49 -4.02
CA GLY A 45 7.14 -0.78 -5.04
C GLY A 45 6.89 -0.12 -6.40
N PHE A 46 6.02 0.89 -6.50
CA PHE A 46 5.72 1.67 -7.71
C PHE A 46 5.97 3.18 -7.47
N PRO A 47 6.72 3.89 -8.34
CA PRO A 47 7.48 3.38 -9.47
C PRO A 47 8.83 2.79 -9.01
N SER A 48 9.24 1.69 -9.62
CA SER A 48 10.61 1.18 -9.49
C SER A 48 11.62 2.07 -10.24
N TRP A 49 12.92 1.94 -9.96
CA TRP A 49 13.98 2.60 -10.75
C TRP A 49 13.76 2.53 -12.26
N TYR A 50 13.41 1.34 -12.76
CA TYR A 50 13.21 1.07 -14.19
C TYR A 50 12.12 1.96 -14.79
N GLU A 51 10.99 2.06 -14.09
CA GLU A 51 9.82 2.82 -14.48
C GLU A 51 10.07 4.33 -14.35
N ARG A 52 10.74 4.78 -13.27
CA ARG A 52 11.19 6.17 -13.11
C ARG A 52 12.11 6.59 -14.26
N MET A 53 13.04 5.73 -14.67
CA MET A 53 13.95 6.04 -15.78
C MET A 53 13.20 6.19 -17.12
N ILE A 54 12.23 5.32 -17.41
CA ILE A 54 11.39 5.46 -18.61
C ILE A 54 10.55 6.74 -18.55
N HIS A 55 9.95 7.05 -17.40
CA HIS A 55 9.17 8.28 -17.20
C HIS A 55 10.01 9.55 -17.40
N VAL A 56 11.25 9.56 -16.89
CA VAL A 56 12.21 10.65 -17.14
C VAL A 56 12.49 10.85 -18.62
N MET A 57 12.65 9.75 -19.38
CA MET A 57 12.88 9.83 -20.82
C MET A 57 11.64 10.30 -21.60
N VAL A 58 10.43 9.89 -21.20
CA VAL A 58 9.17 10.44 -21.76
C VAL A 58 9.11 11.95 -21.58
N ASN A 59 9.31 12.44 -20.36
CA ASN A 59 9.30 13.87 -20.09
C ASN A 59 10.46 14.63 -20.76
N ARG A 60 11.60 13.97 -20.97
CA ARG A 60 12.72 14.52 -21.74
C ARG A 60 12.35 14.78 -23.20
N ALA A 61 11.82 13.80 -23.91
CA ALA A 61 11.38 14.00 -25.28
C ALA A 61 10.20 14.97 -25.38
N ARG A 62 9.33 15.02 -24.36
CA ARG A 62 8.26 16.02 -24.29
C ARG A 62 8.79 17.44 -24.10
N SER A 63 9.88 17.64 -23.36
CA SER A 63 10.48 18.97 -23.14
C SER A 63 11.12 19.58 -24.40
N ASP A 64 11.63 18.76 -25.33
CA ASP A 64 12.08 19.18 -26.65
C ASP A 64 11.96 18.04 -27.68
N PRO A 65 10.78 17.89 -28.31
CA PRO A 65 10.53 16.77 -29.22
C PRO A 65 11.37 16.82 -30.49
N GLN A 66 11.72 18.02 -30.97
CA GLN A 66 12.57 18.15 -32.17
C GLN A 66 13.99 17.69 -31.89
N ALA A 67 14.58 18.07 -30.75
CA ALA A 67 15.93 17.64 -30.39
C ALA A 67 16.06 16.16 -30.02
N ASP A 68 14.97 15.49 -29.61
CA ASP A 68 14.96 14.04 -29.38
C ASP A 68 14.66 13.23 -30.65
N LEU A 69 13.83 13.77 -31.57
CA LEU A 69 13.56 13.15 -32.88
C LEU A 69 14.66 13.41 -33.92
N ALA A 70 15.57 14.36 -33.70
CA ALA A 70 16.70 14.61 -34.60
C ALA A 70 17.62 13.40 -34.81
N GLY A 71 17.62 12.43 -33.88
CA GLY A 71 18.33 11.14 -34.03
C GLY A 71 17.59 10.10 -34.89
N CYS A 72 16.28 10.30 -35.14
CA CYS A 72 15.46 9.34 -35.88
C CYS A 72 15.50 9.60 -37.39
N SER A 73 16.23 8.75 -38.12
CA SER A 73 16.32 8.83 -39.59
C SER A 73 15.04 8.40 -40.33
N ASN A 74 14.12 7.69 -39.66
CA ASN A 74 12.91 7.11 -40.26
C ASN A 74 11.61 7.66 -39.63
N CYS A 75 11.63 8.90 -39.15
CA CYS A 75 10.49 9.59 -38.56
C CYS A 75 9.96 10.68 -39.51
N ALA A 76 9.27 10.29 -40.58
CA ALA A 76 8.92 11.20 -41.69
C ALA A 76 7.99 12.36 -41.29
N GLU A 77 7.15 12.19 -40.26
CA GLU A 77 6.30 13.21 -39.66
C GLU A 77 6.91 13.91 -38.43
N SER A 78 8.21 13.71 -38.15
CA SER A 78 8.92 14.36 -37.02
C SER A 78 8.67 15.87 -36.93
N ALA A 79 8.57 16.57 -38.05
CA ALA A 79 8.26 18.00 -38.13
C ALA A 79 6.89 18.41 -37.53
N CYS A 80 5.95 17.46 -37.38
CA CYS A 80 4.65 17.68 -36.73
C CYS A 80 4.79 17.95 -35.21
N TYR A 81 5.87 17.48 -34.59
CA TYR A 81 6.11 17.63 -33.15
C TYR A 81 6.85 18.93 -32.82
N SER A 82 6.40 20.06 -33.37
CA SER A 82 7.02 21.36 -33.16
C SER A 82 6.71 21.92 -31.77
N GLY A 83 7.73 22.49 -31.12
CA GLY A 83 7.67 23.07 -29.78
C GLY A 83 7.56 22.05 -28.64
N PRO A 84 7.75 22.48 -27.38
CA PRO A 84 7.62 21.62 -26.21
C PRO A 84 6.20 21.08 -26.03
N ARG A 85 6.08 20.02 -25.25
CA ARG A 85 4.83 19.45 -24.73
C ARG A 85 4.81 19.63 -23.23
N ASN A 86 3.62 19.72 -22.63
CA ASN A 86 3.51 19.66 -21.17
C ASN A 86 4.02 18.28 -20.69
N PRO A 87 4.66 18.17 -19.53
CA PRO A 87 5.05 16.87 -18.99
C PRO A 87 3.81 16.00 -18.72
N VAL A 88 4.06 14.72 -18.45
CA VAL A 88 3.12 13.82 -17.79
C VAL A 88 3.63 13.53 -16.38
N GLU A 89 2.73 13.54 -15.42
CA GLU A 89 3.00 13.17 -14.03
C GLU A 89 2.76 11.67 -13.84
N TRP A 90 3.55 11.07 -12.96
CA TRP A 90 3.32 9.72 -12.50
C TRP A 90 1.97 9.64 -11.79
N TYR A 91 1.28 8.53 -11.95
CA TYR A 91 0.04 8.26 -11.23
C TYR A 91 0.00 6.79 -10.82
N TYR A 92 -0.31 6.53 -9.55
CA TYR A 92 -0.21 5.21 -8.94
C TYR A 92 -1.04 4.17 -9.69
N ASP A 93 -2.30 4.47 -9.99
CA ASP A 93 -3.20 3.53 -10.64
C ASP A 93 -2.84 3.20 -12.10
N HIS A 94 -2.28 4.17 -12.84
CA HIS A 94 -1.74 3.87 -14.17
C HIS A 94 -0.54 2.95 -14.06
N ALA A 95 0.34 3.13 -13.06
CA ALA A 95 1.50 2.27 -12.87
C ALA A 95 1.09 0.84 -12.43
N ARG A 96 0.03 0.73 -11.61
CA ARG A 96 -0.61 -0.54 -11.28
C ARG A 96 -1.17 -1.23 -12.52
N GLY A 97 -2.00 -0.54 -13.31
CA GLY A 97 -2.58 -1.09 -14.55
C GLY A 97 -1.50 -1.56 -15.55
N ALA A 98 -0.46 -0.76 -15.73
CA ALA A 98 0.66 -1.07 -16.61
C ALA A 98 1.44 -2.31 -16.14
N ARG A 99 1.81 -2.38 -14.85
CA ARG A 99 2.61 -3.52 -14.35
C ARG A 99 1.76 -4.78 -14.22
N PHE A 100 0.49 -4.65 -13.85
CA PHE A 100 -0.48 -5.73 -13.91
C PHE A 100 -0.51 -6.34 -15.32
N HIS A 101 -0.66 -5.52 -16.36
CA HIS A 101 -0.70 -6.03 -17.74
C HIS A 101 0.63 -6.65 -18.18
N ALA A 102 1.77 -6.04 -17.82
CA ALA A 102 3.09 -6.64 -18.07
C ALA A 102 3.27 -8.01 -17.39
N THR A 103 2.78 -8.18 -16.15
CA THR A 103 2.76 -9.46 -15.45
C THR A 103 1.83 -10.46 -16.15
N ASN A 104 0.60 -10.05 -16.43
CA ASN A 104 -0.45 -10.90 -17.02
C ASN A 104 -0.08 -11.38 -18.43
N LEU A 105 0.59 -10.55 -19.25
CA LEU A 105 1.17 -10.99 -20.53
C LEU A 105 2.35 -11.96 -20.34
N THR A 106 3.16 -11.79 -19.29
CA THR A 106 4.29 -12.68 -19.00
C THR A 106 3.81 -14.06 -18.57
N SER A 107 2.85 -14.14 -17.64
CA SER A 107 2.31 -15.41 -17.14
C SER A 107 1.51 -16.17 -18.20
N ALA A 108 0.68 -15.46 -18.99
CA ALA A 108 -0.18 -16.08 -19.99
C ALA A 108 0.58 -16.61 -21.21
N GLN A 109 1.79 -16.12 -21.47
CA GLN A 109 2.64 -16.46 -22.62
C GLN A 109 1.97 -16.27 -24.01
N CYS A 110 0.90 -15.46 -24.07
CA CYS A 110 0.14 -15.18 -25.30
C CYS A 110 0.85 -14.30 -26.34
N GLY A 111 2.07 -13.82 -26.04
CA GLY A 111 2.74 -12.77 -26.79
C GLY A 111 2.29 -11.37 -26.38
N MET A 112 2.64 -10.37 -27.19
CA MET A 112 2.31 -8.96 -26.92
C MET A 112 0.92 -8.62 -27.47
N LEU A 113 0.00 -8.23 -26.57
CA LEU A 113 -1.37 -7.88 -26.88
C LEU A 113 -1.79 -6.65 -26.05
N HIS A 114 -2.56 -5.74 -26.64
CA HIS A 114 -3.16 -4.62 -25.89
C HIS A 114 -4.28 -5.10 -24.97
N ASP A 115 -5.26 -5.80 -25.54
CA ASP A 115 -6.31 -6.43 -24.74
C ASP A 115 -5.72 -7.54 -23.86
N SER A 116 -6.30 -7.73 -22.68
CA SER A 116 -5.81 -8.73 -21.74
C SER A 116 -5.95 -10.14 -22.31
N PRO A 117 -5.04 -11.08 -21.97
CA PRO A 117 -5.06 -12.46 -22.46
C PRO A 117 -6.29 -13.29 -22.02
N CYS A 118 -7.16 -12.74 -21.16
CA CYS A 118 -8.39 -13.38 -20.68
C CYS A 118 -9.46 -12.32 -20.35
N GLN A 119 -10.67 -12.79 -20.04
CA GLN A 119 -11.66 -11.95 -19.36
C GLN A 119 -11.26 -11.78 -17.89
N LEU A 120 -11.10 -10.54 -17.44
CA LEU A 120 -10.67 -10.22 -16.09
C LEU A 120 -11.82 -10.33 -15.08
N VAL A 121 -11.48 -10.62 -13.83
CA VAL A 121 -12.42 -10.48 -12.71
C VAL A 121 -12.81 -9.01 -12.51
N ALA A 122 -14.08 -8.74 -12.17
CA ALA A 122 -14.64 -7.38 -12.20
C ALA A 122 -13.94 -6.41 -11.24
N ASN A 123 -13.42 -6.91 -10.11
CA ASN A 123 -12.72 -6.16 -9.06
C ASN A 123 -11.19 -6.22 -9.18
N ILE A 124 -10.61 -6.56 -10.33
CA ILE A 124 -9.16 -6.72 -10.50
C ILE A 124 -8.35 -5.48 -10.07
N GLY A 125 -8.91 -4.29 -10.26
CA GLY A 125 -8.32 -3.02 -9.82
C GLY A 125 -8.39 -2.74 -8.31
N SER A 126 -9.00 -3.61 -7.52
CA SER A 126 -8.86 -3.65 -6.05
C SER A 126 -7.93 -4.79 -5.60
N LEU A 127 -7.94 -5.92 -6.32
CA LEU A 127 -7.14 -7.10 -5.96
C LEU A 127 -5.63 -6.95 -6.22
N TYR A 128 -5.22 -6.29 -7.30
CA TYR A 128 -3.81 -6.13 -7.66
C TYR A 128 -3.18 -4.86 -7.06
N PRO A 129 -1.99 -4.91 -6.42
CA PRO A 129 -1.04 -6.02 -6.35
C PRO A 129 -1.12 -6.85 -5.04
N GLY A 130 -2.21 -6.74 -4.27
CA GLY A 130 -2.36 -7.36 -2.95
C GLY A 130 -2.76 -8.83 -3.02
N THR A 131 -4.07 -9.09 -3.00
CA THR A 131 -4.63 -10.45 -3.04
C THR A 131 -4.53 -11.12 -4.41
N CYS A 132 -4.17 -10.37 -5.46
CA CYS A 132 -3.84 -10.90 -6.78
C CYS A 132 -2.48 -10.39 -7.27
N ASP A 133 -1.62 -11.32 -7.68
CA ASP A 133 -0.28 -11.05 -8.21
C ASP A 133 -0.27 -10.66 -9.70
N GLY A 134 -1.42 -10.73 -10.37
CA GLY A 134 -1.61 -10.44 -11.80
C GLY A 134 -1.52 -11.66 -12.71
N THR A 135 -1.28 -12.86 -12.17
CA THR A 135 -1.31 -14.12 -12.92
C THR A 135 -2.74 -14.58 -13.19
N GLU A 136 -2.91 -15.53 -14.12
CA GLU A 136 -4.23 -15.97 -14.60
C GLU A 136 -5.10 -16.52 -13.47
N GLY A 137 -4.49 -17.16 -12.47
CA GLY A 137 -5.19 -17.87 -11.39
C GLY A 137 -6.08 -16.96 -10.54
N CYS A 138 -5.72 -15.68 -10.39
CA CYS A 138 -6.52 -14.67 -9.68
C CYS A 138 -7.09 -13.61 -10.64
N ALA A 139 -6.40 -13.28 -11.73
CA ALA A 139 -6.81 -12.19 -12.62
C ALA A 139 -7.92 -12.61 -13.59
N CYS A 140 -7.94 -13.87 -14.04
CA CYS A 140 -8.83 -14.34 -15.09
C CYS A 140 -10.09 -15.01 -14.55
N GLN A 141 -11.24 -14.73 -15.16
CA GLN A 141 -12.46 -15.49 -14.96
C GLN A 141 -12.21 -16.96 -15.33
N GLY A 142 -12.35 -17.87 -14.36
CA GLY A 142 -12.04 -19.29 -14.55
C GLY A 142 -10.54 -19.63 -14.52
N GLY A 143 -9.67 -18.71 -14.10
CA GLY A 143 -8.26 -18.99 -13.77
C GLY A 143 -7.32 -19.30 -14.95
N ASN A 144 -7.72 -19.01 -16.20
CA ASN A 144 -6.99 -19.41 -17.40
C ASN A 144 -6.94 -18.32 -18.48
N ALA A 145 -5.85 -18.28 -19.24
CA ALA A 145 -5.71 -17.44 -20.43
C ALA A 145 -6.43 -18.03 -21.66
N ALA A 146 -7.05 -17.16 -22.47
CA ALA A 146 -7.67 -17.48 -23.76
C ALA A 146 -6.85 -16.98 -24.97
N CYS A 147 -5.87 -16.09 -24.74
CA CYS A 147 -5.02 -15.41 -25.73
C CYS A 147 -5.76 -14.69 -26.88
N SER A 148 -7.08 -14.52 -26.76
CA SER A 148 -7.95 -13.87 -27.74
C SER A 148 -9.28 -13.53 -27.09
N GLY A 149 -9.89 -12.40 -27.49
CA GLY A 149 -11.22 -12.00 -26.99
C GLY A 149 -11.31 -11.79 -25.48
N GLY A 150 -10.21 -11.37 -24.83
CA GLY A 150 -10.20 -10.99 -23.42
C GLY A 150 -10.74 -9.59 -23.15
N THR A 151 -10.57 -9.09 -21.93
CA THR A 151 -11.01 -7.75 -21.54
C THR A 151 -10.20 -6.69 -22.29
N THR A 152 -10.88 -5.69 -22.86
CA THR A 152 -10.20 -4.66 -23.66
C THR A 152 -9.26 -3.82 -22.81
N TRP A 153 -8.17 -3.33 -23.40
CA TRP A 153 -7.20 -2.47 -22.69
C TRP A 153 -7.87 -1.26 -22.00
N SER A 154 -8.84 -0.64 -22.66
CA SER A 154 -9.65 0.47 -22.12
C SER A 154 -10.52 0.07 -20.92
N THR A 155 -11.04 -1.16 -20.91
CA THR A 155 -11.84 -1.69 -19.80
C THR A 155 -10.94 -2.07 -18.63
N ARG A 156 -9.76 -2.67 -18.90
CA ARG A 156 -8.71 -2.90 -17.89
C ARG A 156 -8.32 -1.60 -17.19
N LEU A 157 -7.98 -0.56 -17.95
CA LEU A 157 -7.61 0.75 -17.39
C LEU A 157 -8.74 1.38 -16.57
N SER A 158 -9.98 1.30 -17.06
CA SER A 158 -11.17 1.73 -16.30
C SER A 158 -11.31 0.98 -14.97
N ALA A 159 -10.98 -0.31 -14.91
CA ALA A 159 -11.03 -1.10 -13.67
C ALA A 159 -10.00 -0.64 -12.61
N PHE A 160 -8.87 -0.07 -13.04
CA PHE A 160 -7.91 0.62 -12.17
C PHE A 160 -8.30 2.09 -11.90
N GLY A 161 -9.47 2.57 -12.30
CA GLY A 161 -9.89 3.97 -12.08
C GLY A 161 -9.24 4.99 -13.04
N VAL A 162 -8.64 4.54 -14.15
CA VAL A 162 -8.07 5.41 -15.18
C VAL A 162 -9.15 5.86 -16.15
N THR A 163 -9.27 7.18 -16.34
CA THR A 163 -10.37 7.82 -17.09
C THR A 163 -9.89 8.88 -18.10
N GLY A 164 -10.82 9.38 -18.92
CA GLY A 164 -10.58 10.44 -19.90
C GLY A 164 -9.93 9.93 -21.20
N THR A 165 -9.19 10.80 -21.90
CA THR A 165 -8.48 10.41 -23.12
C THR A 165 -7.28 9.53 -22.74
N ILE A 166 -7.38 8.23 -23.01
CA ILE A 166 -6.37 7.20 -22.65
C ILE A 166 -5.55 6.73 -23.86
N ALA A 167 -4.37 6.17 -23.60
CA ALA A 167 -3.58 5.42 -24.59
C ALA A 167 -2.57 4.48 -23.90
N GLU A 168 -2.16 3.42 -24.60
CA GLU A 168 -1.21 2.42 -24.12
C GLU A 168 -0.06 2.22 -25.13
N ASN A 169 1.16 2.04 -24.62
CA ASN A 169 2.31 1.52 -25.38
C ASN A 169 2.81 0.22 -24.75
N ILE A 170 3.19 -0.78 -25.56
CA ILE A 170 3.77 -2.03 -25.06
C ILE A 170 5.06 -2.36 -25.82
N ALA A 171 6.04 -2.92 -25.12
CA ALA A 171 7.30 -3.43 -25.67
C ALA A 171 7.72 -4.68 -24.89
N GLY A 172 8.72 -5.41 -25.41
CA GLY A 172 9.45 -6.37 -24.61
C GLY A 172 10.28 -5.65 -23.53
N MET A 173 10.63 -6.34 -22.45
CA MET A 173 11.53 -5.80 -21.45
C MET A 173 12.98 -5.77 -21.95
N GLY A 174 13.73 -4.75 -21.55
CA GLY A 174 15.13 -4.54 -21.90
C GLY A 174 15.69 -3.34 -21.14
N ASP A 175 16.79 -2.77 -21.60
CA ASP A 175 17.31 -1.51 -21.04
C ASP A 175 16.27 -0.37 -21.18
N PRO A 176 15.95 0.40 -20.12
CA PRO A 176 14.83 1.36 -20.15
C PRO A 176 14.98 2.46 -21.19
N LYS A 177 16.21 2.92 -21.48
CA LYS A 177 16.44 3.92 -22.53
C LYS A 177 16.26 3.31 -23.92
N THR A 178 16.70 2.08 -24.11
CA THR A 178 16.56 1.33 -25.37
C THR A 178 15.08 1.06 -25.67
N ILE A 179 14.31 0.62 -24.67
CA ILE A 179 12.85 0.43 -24.79
C ILE A 179 12.14 1.75 -25.07
N PHE A 180 12.49 2.83 -24.38
CA PHE A 180 11.96 4.16 -24.66
C PHE A 180 12.20 4.60 -26.12
N TYR A 181 13.43 4.45 -26.62
CA TYR A 181 13.75 4.82 -28.00
C TYR A 181 13.16 3.86 -29.04
N GLN A 182 12.86 2.60 -28.70
CA GLN A 182 12.12 1.68 -29.57
C GLN A 182 10.71 2.22 -29.88
N TRP A 183 10.02 2.80 -28.89
CA TRP A 183 8.75 3.48 -29.10
C TRP A 183 8.91 4.85 -29.77
N LEU A 184 9.82 5.69 -29.28
CA LEU A 184 9.96 7.05 -29.79
C LEU A 184 10.47 7.09 -31.24
N TRP A 185 11.36 6.19 -31.65
CA TRP A 185 11.93 6.17 -33.00
C TRP A 185 11.32 5.07 -33.88
N GLU A 186 10.08 4.67 -33.60
CA GLU A 186 9.35 3.74 -34.46
C GLU A 186 9.26 4.26 -35.91
N PRO A 187 9.53 3.41 -36.92
CA PRO A 187 9.73 3.87 -38.29
C PRO A 187 8.41 4.08 -39.03
N THR A 188 8.26 5.25 -39.65
CA THR A 188 7.18 5.54 -40.61
C THR A 188 7.67 6.34 -41.81
N SER A 189 7.10 6.04 -42.98
CA SER A 189 7.21 6.86 -44.19
C SER A 189 6.05 7.86 -44.35
N ASN A 190 5.06 7.82 -43.44
CA ASN A 190 3.94 8.74 -43.46
C ASN A 190 4.35 10.10 -42.88
N THR A 191 3.99 11.18 -43.57
CA THR A 191 4.27 12.57 -43.17
C THR A 191 3.06 13.26 -42.51
N ALA A 192 1.92 12.57 -42.38
CA ALA A 192 0.71 13.12 -41.79
C ALA A 192 0.84 13.37 -40.29
N CYS A 193 0.41 14.56 -39.84
CA CYS A 193 0.39 14.94 -38.42
C CYS A 193 -0.80 14.33 -37.66
N SER A 194 -0.93 13.01 -37.72
CA SER A 194 -2.02 12.23 -37.13
C SER A 194 -1.51 10.90 -36.58
N TRP A 195 -2.28 10.30 -35.68
CA TRP A 195 -2.05 8.93 -35.25
C TRP A 195 -2.21 7.95 -36.42
N THR A 196 -1.33 6.96 -36.49
CA THR A 196 -1.39 5.80 -37.39
C THR A 196 -0.77 4.59 -36.69
N VAL A 197 -1.04 3.39 -37.19
CA VAL A 197 -0.40 2.15 -36.70
C VAL A 197 1.12 2.09 -36.88
N GLN A 198 1.74 3.00 -37.64
CA GLN A 198 3.20 3.07 -37.85
C GLN A 198 3.90 4.09 -36.94
N ASN A 199 3.15 4.96 -36.26
CA ASN A 199 3.67 6.00 -35.38
C ASN A 199 2.86 6.12 -34.07
N GLY A 200 2.18 5.05 -33.67
CA GLY A 200 1.25 5.06 -32.56
C GLY A 200 1.91 5.34 -31.22
N HIS A 201 3.06 4.72 -30.94
CA HIS A 201 3.74 4.81 -29.66
C HIS A 201 4.36 6.19 -29.42
N ARG A 202 5.02 6.74 -30.45
CA ARG A 202 5.56 8.09 -30.51
C ARG A 202 4.45 9.14 -30.48
N TYR A 203 3.36 8.91 -31.22
CA TYR A 203 2.19 9.79 -31.15
C TYR A 203 1.67 9.84 -29.72
N ASN A 204 1.55 8.69 -29.03
CA ASN A 204 1.15 8.63 -27.63
C ASN A 204 2.12 9.40 -26.72
N ILE A 205 3.43 9.13 -26.80
CA ILE A 205 4.48 9.80 -26.01
C ILE A 205 4.46 11.33 -26.19
N LEU A 206 4.18 11.83 -27.39
CA LEU A 206 4.26 13.26 -27.74
C LEU A 206 2.90 13.98 -27.82
N ASN A 207 1.79 13.29 -27.52
CA ASN A 207 0.46 13.88 -27.52
C ASN A 207 0.29 14.87 -26.35
N ASN A 208 -0.13 16.10 -26.64
CA ASN A 208 -0.32 17.15 -25.65
C ASN A 208 -1.68 17.06 -24.89
N ALA A 209 -2.50 16.04 -25.17
CA ALA A 209 -3.71 15.74 -24.40
C ALA A 209 -3.41 15.12 -23.02
N TYR A 210 -2.35 14.33 -22.89
CA TYR A 210 -2.07 13.57 -21.67
C TYR A 210 -1.45 14.41 -20.55
N ARG A 211 -1.79 14.04 -19.32
CA ARG A 211 -1.39 14.66 -18.04
C ARG A 211 -0.83 13.63 -17.07
N ARG A 212 -1.29 12.38 -17.15
CA ARG A 212 -0.82 11.26 -16.33
C ARG A 212 -0.10 10.21 -17.17
N LEU A 213 0.84 9.52 -16.53
CA LEU A 213 1.57 8.36 -17.02
C LEU A 213 1.71 7.33 -15.89
N GLY A 214 1.50 6.07 -16.22
CA GLY A 214 2.05 4.94 -15.50
C GLY A 214 3.04 4.21 -16.39
N VAL A 215 4.12 3.71 -15.81
CA VAL A 215 5.01 2.76 -16.48
C VAL A 215 5.02 1.50 -15.62
N GLY A 216 4.91 0.35 -16.25
CA GLY A 216 4.90 -0.95 -15.60
C GLY A 216 5.90 -1.88 -16.28
N GLY A 217 6.95 -2.27 -15.57
CA GLY A 217 7.89 -3.30 -16.01
C GLY A 217 7.73 -4.57 -15.18
N ALA A 218 7.28 -5.66 -15.81
CA ALA A 218 7.26 -6.98 -15.17
C ALA A 218 7.56 -8.10 -16.17
N GLY A 219 8.39 -9.06 -15.73
CA GLY A 219 8.71 -10.25 -16.51
C GLY A 219 9.35 -9.96 -17.86
N ASN A 220 8.63 -10.28 -18.93
CA ASN A 220 9.11 -10.14 -20.31
C ASN A 220 8.63 -8.85 -21.00
N TYR A 221 7.83 -8.01 -20.36
CA TYR A 221 7.15 -6.89 -21.00
C TYR A 221 7.30 -5.56 -20.24
N THR A 222 7.13 -4.47 -20.97
CA THR A 222 7.01 -3.13 -20.40
C THR A 222 5.84 -2.42 -21.04
N VAL A 223 5.00 -1.80 -20.21
CA VAL A 223 3.78 -1.08 -20.59
C VAL A 223 3.90 0.38 -20.17
N GLN A 224 3.38 1.30 -20.98
CA GLN A 224 3.13 2.69 -20.60
C GLN A 224 1.66 3.02 -20.80
N ASP A 225 1.00 3.46 -19.74
CA ASP A 225 -0.40 3.89 -19.78
C ASP A 225 -0.51 5.39 -19.56
N PHE A 226 -1.13 6.08 -20.50
CA PHE A 226 -1.32 7.52 -20.50
C PHE A 226 -2.78 7.87 -20.27
N SER A 227 -3.05 8.98 -19.58
CA SER A 227 -4.37 9.62 -19.68
C SER A 227 -4.36 11.13 -19.59
N GLY A 228 -5.45 11.76 -20.04
CA GLY A 228 -5.75 13.18 -19.85
C GLY A 228 -6.36 13.53 -18.49
N GLN A 229 -6.37 12.61 -17.52
CA GLN A 229 -7.02 12.76 -16.22
C GLN A 229 -6.35 13.81 -15.32
N GLY A 230 -7.17 14.65 -14.68
CA GLY A 230 -6.71 15.64 -13.70
C GLY A 230 -5.82 16.75 -14.27
N THR A 231 -5.17 17.48 -13.36
CA THR A 231 -4.31 18.64 -13.66
C THR A 231 -2.86 18.36 -13.30
N LEU A 232 -1.93 19.09 -13.93
CA LEU A 232 -0.53 19.09 -13.52
C LEU A 232 -0.36 19.96 -12.28
N THR A 233 0.35 19.43 -11.29
CA THR A 233 0.63 20.06 -10.00
C THR A 233 2.11 19.99 -9.59
N GLN A 234 2.89 19.12 -10.24
CA GLN A 234 4.25 18.77 -9.83
C GLN A 234 5.29 19.58 -10.59
N LYS A 235 6.07 20.39 -9.86
CA LYS A 235 7.19 21.15 -10.44
C LYS A 235 8.32 20.25 -10.94
N ILE A 236 8.58 19.13 -10.25
CA ILE A 236 9.51 18.07 -10.67
C ILE A 236 8.68 16.83 -11.00
N PRO A 237 8.17 16.69 -12.24
CA PRO A 237 7.31 15.56 -12.59
C PRO A 237 8.04 14.20 -12.62
N ALA A 238 9.37 14.15 -12.81
CA ALA A 238 10.17 12.94 -12.63
C ALA A 238 11.67 13.25 -12.47
N ALA A 239 12.41 12.37 -11.80
CA ALA A 239 13.88 12.34 -11.81
C ALA A 239 14.43 10.94 -11.50
N ALA A 240 15.61 10.60 -12.04
CA ALA A 240 16.24 9.28 -11.92
C ALA A 240 17.74 9.33 -12.23
N HIS A 241 18.46 8.26 -11.89
CA HIS A 241 19.85 8.03 -12.29
C HIS A 241 19.95 6.94 -13.37
N TYR A 242 21.02 6.92 -14.15
CA TYR A 242 21.33 5.85 -15.10
C TYR A 242 22.83 5.58 -15.19
N PRO A 243 23.30 4.33 -15.31
CA PRO A 243 22.55 3.06 -15.26
C PRO A 243 22.12 2.70 -13.83
N GLN A 244 21.28 1.66 -13.65
CA GLN A 244 20.77 1.22 -12.33
C GLN A 244 21.85 0.93 -11.29
N THR A 245 23.01 0.46 -11.76
CA THR A 245 24.15 0.11 -10.93
C THR A 245 25.43 0.50 -11.65
N GLY A 246 26.38 1.06 -10.89
CA GLY A 246 27.68 1.47 -11.43
C GLY A 246 28.25 2.66 -10.66
N THR A 247 29.46 3.05 -11.04
CA THR A 247 30.21 4.14 -10.41
C THR A 247 30.15 5.45 -11.20
N ASN A 248 29.57 5.47 -12.40
CA ASN A 248 29.43 6.66 -13.24
C ASN A 248 27.97 6.80 -13.66
N LEU A 249 27.33 7.88 -13.21
CA LEU A 249 25.89 8.04 -13.18
C LEU A 249 25.48 9.31 -13.92
N GLU A 250 24.57 9.16 -14.87
CA GLU A 250 23.85 10.26 -15.49
C GLU A 250 22.61 10.57 -14.64
N MET A 251 22.66 11.66 -13.87
CA MET A 251 21.58 12.13 -13.01
C MET A 251 20.66 13.06 -13.79
N ARG A 252 19.40 12.65 -14.01
CA ARG A 252 18.41 13.42 -14.77
C ARG A 252 17.19 13.80 -13.97
N LEU A 253 16.72 15.02 -14.22
CA LEU A 253 15.59 15.67 -13.55
C LEU A 253 14.77 16.36 -14.65
N ASN A 254 13.45 16.21 -14.65
CA ASN A 254 12.55 17.04 -15.47
C ASN A 254 11.96 18.15 -14.61
N TRP A 255 11.87 19.36 -15.15
CA TRP A 255 11.31 20.55 -14.49
C TRP A 255 10.18 21.15 -15.32
N TYR A 256 9.10 21.54 -14.66
CA TYR A 256 7.97 22.24 -15.27
C TYR A 256 7.35 23.25 -14.29
N SER A 257 7.50 24.54 -14.57
CA SER A 257 6.98 25.61 -13.72
C SER A 257 6.86 26.91 -14.51
N THR A 258 5.90 27.76 -14.12
CA THR A 258 5.81 29.15 -14.62
C THR A 258 7.01 29.99 -14.18
N THR A 259 7.61 29.65 -13.03
CA THR A 259 8.88 30.21 -12.55
C THR A 259 10.04 29.38 -13.08
N ALA A 260 10.97 30.01 -13.80
CA ALA A 260 12.16 29.34 -14.32
C ALA A 260 13.01 28.76 -13.18
N ALA A 261 13.60 27.58 -13.36
CA ALA A 261 14.64 27.07 -12.48
C ALA A 261 15.90 27.95 -12.63
N SER A 262 16.38 28.52 -11.52
CA SER A 262 17.59 29.34 -11.47
C SER A 262 18.84 28.47 -11.29
N ALA A 263 18.72 27.40 -10.50
CA ALA A 263 19.73 26.36 -10.35
C ALA A 263 19.07 25.00 -10.09
N ALA A 264 19.78 23.92 -10.43
CA ALA A 264 19.35 22.55 -10.18
C ALA A 264 20.56 21.73 -9.72
N TYR A 265 20.33 20.80 -8.80
CA TYR A 265 21.36 20.00 -8.15
C TYR A 265 20.88 18.56 -7.94
N VAL A 266 21.84 17.66 -7.79
CA VAL A 266 21.65 16.35 -7.16
C VAL A 266 22.58 16.29 -5.94
N ASN A 267 22.02 16.08 -4.75
CA ASN A 267 22.78 15.78 -3.55
C ASN A 267 23.05 14.27 -3.53
N VAL A 268 24.32 13.86 -3.51
CA VAL A 268 24.76 12.46 -3.34
C VAL A 268 25.68 12.40 -2.13
N ASP A 269 25.28 11.66 -1.10
CA ASP A 269 26.01 11.52 0.18
C ASP A 269 26.52 12.85 0.80
N GLY A 270 25.75 13.93 0.63
CA GLY A 270 26.08 15.27 1.11
C GLY A 270 26.82 16.18 0.14
N THR A 271 27.19 15.68 -1.05
CA THR A 271 27.83 16.47 -2.10
C THR A 271 26.82 16.88 -3.17
N CYS A 272 26.51 18.17 -3.26
CA CYS A 272 25.64 18.68 -4.33
C CYS A 272 26.39 18.91 -5.64
N THR A 273 26.05 18.12 -6.67
CA THR A 273 26.52 18.33 -8.04
C THR A 273 25.52 19.17 -8.83
N PRO A 274 25.92 20.30 -9.47
CA PRO A 274 25.02 21.11 -10.28
C PRO A 274 24.62 20.41 -11.58
N LEU A 275 23.36 20.57 -11.97
CA LEU A 275 22.76 20.01 -13.17
C LEU A 275 22.52 21.12 -14.21
N SER A 276 22.78 20.85 -15.48
CA SER A 276 22.60 21.79 -16.59
C SER A 276 21.46 21.35 -17.51
N VAL A 277 20.81 22.30 -18.20
CA VAL A 277 19.75 21.99 -19.17
C VAL A 277 20.30 21.12 -20.30
N GLU A 278 19.78 19.89 -20.42
CA GLU A 278 20.05 18.94 -21.49
C GLU A 278 19.06 19.08 -22.66
N ARG A 279 17.78 19.38 -22.34
CA ARG A 279 16.67 19.52 -23.29
C ARG A 279 15.68 20.57 -22.81
N GLY A 280 15.01 21.24 -23.75
CA GLY A 280 13.96 22.21 -23.46
C GLY A 280 14.50 23.53 -22.94
N SER A 281 13.88 24.03 -21.87
CA SER A 281 14.06 25.39 -21.33
C SER A 281 13.99 25.42 -19.81
N ALA A 282 14.36 26.54 -19.19
CA ALA A 282 14.33 26.67 -17.73
C ALA A 282 12.92 26.64 -17.10
N THR A 283 11.83 26.72 -17.88
CA THR A 283 10.43 26.58 -17.39
C THR A 283 9.76 25.27 -17.79
N ASN A 284 10.29 24.57 -18.81
CA ASN A 284 9.90 23.23 -19.21
C ASN A 284 11.12 22.58 -19.86
N GLY A 285 11.80 21.70 -19.13
CA GLY A 285 13.13 21.22 -19.51
C GLY A 285 13.58 19.99 -18.75
N THR A 286 14.62 19.36 -19.26
CA THR A 286 15.33 18.26 -18.60
C THR A 286 16.74 18.70 -18.29
N TYR A 287 17.14 18.48 -17.05
CA TYR A 287 18.46 18.79 -16.51
C TYR A 287 19.27 17.49 -16.39
N LEU A 288 20.56 17.58 -16.69
CA LEU A 288 21.53 16.49 -16.60
C LEU A 288 22.78 16.96 -15.84
N GLY A 289 23.31 16.06 -15.01
CA GLY A 289 24.66 16.13 -14.49
C GLY A 289 25.25 14.74 -14.40
N ASN A 290 26.58 14.64 -14.50
CA ASN A 290 27.30 13.39 -14.41
C ASN A 290 27.98 13.32 -13.05
N VAL A 291 27.70 12.26 -12.29
CA VAL A 291 28.28 12.02 -10.96
C VAL A 291 29.12 10.74 -11.01
N SER A 292 30.30 10.78 -10.41
CA SER A 292 31.10 9.58 -10.16
C SER A 292 31.08 9.26 -8.68
N VAL A 293 30.66 8.04 -8.32
CA VAL A 293 30.63 7.53 -6.94
C VAL A 293 31.57 6.33 -6.80
N PRO A 294 32.09 6.03 -5.58
CA PRO A 294 32.73 4.75 -5.29
C PRO A 294 31.82 3.54 -5.55
N SER A 295 32.37 2.33 -5.37
CA SER A 295 31.54 1.13 -5.29
C SER A 295 30.94 1.01 -3.89
N GLY A 296 29.61 1.10 -3.78
CA GLY A 296 28.90 1.01 -2.51
C GLY A 296 27.41 1.32 -2.66
N CYS A 297 26.73 1.48 -1.52
CA CYS A 297 25.42 2.11 -1.46
C CYS A 297 25.61 3.62 -1.31
N HIS A 298 24.99 4.38 -2.21
CA HIS A 298 25.05 5.84 -2.26
C HIS A 298 23.63 6.40 -2.30
N ALA A 299 23.30 7.29 -1.36
CA ALA A 299 21.97 7.86 -1.21
C ALA A 299 21.89 9.23 -1.90
N TYR A 300 20.81 9.50 -2.63
CA TYR A 300 20.68 10.73 -3.39
C TYR A 300 19.26 11.29 -3.54
N TYR A 301 19.18 12.61 -3.72
CA TYR A 301 17.94 13.29 -4.10
C TYR A 301 18.25 14.55 -4.94
N PHE A 302 17.24 15.04 -5.64
CA PHE A 302 17.32 16.23 -6.48
C PHE A 302 16.82 17.46 -5.75
N ILE A 303 17.41 18.62 -6.06
CA ILE A 303 17.01 19.93 -5.57
C ILE A 303 16.92 20.89 -6.75
N VAL A 304 15.85 21.65 -6.87
CA VAL A 304 15.72 22.77 -7.80
C VAL A 304 15.45 24.04 -7.01
N VAL A 305 16.23 25.09 -7.28
CA VAL A 305 16.00 26.45 -6.79
C VAL A 305 15.33 27.21 -7.93
N ASP A 306 14.08 27.64 -7.77
CA ASP A 306 13.43 28.45 -8.79
C ASP A 306 13.85 29.94 -8.73
N ALA A 307 13.49 30.73 -9.73
CA ALA A 307 13.88 32.14 -9.84
C ALA A 307 13.26 33.06 -8.76
N SER A 308 12.38 32.53 -7.89
CA SER A 308 11.96 33.23 -6.67
C SER A 308 12.84 32.92 -5.45
N GLY A 309 13.78 31.98 -5.57
CA GLY A 309 14.59 31.45 -4.47
C GLY A 309 13.93 30.31 -3.70
N ALA A 310 12.78 29.81 -4.17
CA ALA A 310 12.09 28.68 -3.54
C ALA A 310 12.69 27.35 -3.96
N ASN A 311 12.97 26.48 -3.00
CA ASN A 311 13.50 25.14 -3.26
C ASN A 311 12.37 24.12 -3.45
N THR A 312 12.61 23.13 -4.30
CA THR A 312 11.74 21.97 -4.52
C THR A 312 12.60 20.73 -4.66
N THR A 313 12.24 19.65 -3.97
CA THR A 313 13.02 18.41 -3.94
C THR A 313 12.29 17.26 -4.63
N TYR A 314 13.06 16.29 -5.14
CA TYR A 314 12.51 15.02 -5.64
C TYR A 314 13.43 13.84 -5.27
N PRO A 315 12.91 12.74 -4.68
CA PRO A 315 11.52 12.55 -4.24
C PRO A 315 11.13 13.58 -3.17
N THR A 316 9.83 13.80 -2.95
CA THR A 316 9.32 14.81 -1.99
C THR A 316 9.83 14.59 -0.56
N THR A 317 10.05 13.33 -0.18
CA THR A 317 10.61 12.85 1.08
C THR A 317 11.62 11.72 0.83
N GLY A 318 12.54 11.52 1.78
CA GLY A 318 13.54 10.47 1.67
C GLY A 318 14.54 10.64 0.52
N SER A 319 15.22 9.56 0.16
CA SER A 319 16.23 9.53 -0.91
C SER A 319 16.14 8.24 -1.72
N PHE A 320 16.61 8.28 -2.96
CA PHE A 320 16.82 7.08 -3.77
C PHE A 320 18.22 6.50 -3.52
N GLY A 321 18.38 5.20 -3.75
CA GLY A 321 19.66 4.51 -3.65
C GLY A 321 20.32 4.20 -5.01
N VAL A 322 21.64 4.19 -5.05
CA VAL A 322 22.44 3.52 -6.09
C VAL A 322 23.33 2.49 -5.42
N GLY A 323 23.27 1.24 -5.88
CA GLY A 323 24.00 0.14 -5.24
C GLY A 323 23.51 -0.23 -3.83
N CYS A 324 22.35 0.29 -3.42
CA CYS A 324 21.74 0.06 -2.11
C CYS A 324 20.81 -1.17 -2.11
N PRO A 325 20.58 -1.81 -0.95
CA PRO A 325 19.63 -2.93 -0.82
C PRO A 325 18.18 -2.53 -1.14
N ALA A 326 17.82 -1.27 -0.89
CA ALA A 326 16.52 -0.68 -1.22
C ALA A 326 16.68 0.46 -2.23
N ASP A 327 15.70 0.58 -3.13
CA ASP A 327 15.63 1.63 -4.17
C ASP A 327 15.29 3.02 -3.60
N TRP A 328 14.63 3.06 -2.45
CA TRP A 328 14.29 4.27 -1.70
C TRP A 328 14.44 4.05 -0.19
N SER A 329 14.76 5.12 0.53
CA SER A 329 14.82 5.20 2.00
C SER A 329 14.11 6.47 2.47
N ASN A 330 13.47 6.43 3.64
CA ASN A 330 12.86 7.62 4.26
C ASN A 330 13.91 8.63 4.80
N VAL A 331 15.19 8.23 4.89
CA VAL A 331 16.31 9.09 5.29
C VAL A 331 16.85 9.85 4.08
N ARG A 332 17.19 11.15 4.25
CA ARG A 332 17.97 11.93 3.29
C ARG A 332 19.44 12.02 3.71
N PRO A 333 20.40 12.02 2.77
CA PRO A 333 21.73 12.54 3.07
C PRO A 333 21.63 14.02 3.44
N ALA A 334 22.46 14.48 4.40
CA ALA A 334 22.50 15.88 4.83
C ALA A 334 22.91 16.82 3.67
N GLU A 335 22.64 18.12 3.76
CA GLU A 335 23.15 19.10 2.78
C GLU A 335 24.54 19.60 3.18
N GLY A 336 25.59 19.04 2.55
CA GLY A 336 26.97 19.49 2.73
C GLY A 336 27.34 20.69 1.85
N SER A 337 28.63 20.99 1.79
CA SER A 337 29.12 22.18 1.10
C SER A 337 28.77 22.20 -0.40
N GLY A 338 28.25 23.34 -0.87
CA GLY A 338 27.79 23.52 -2.25
C GLY A 338 26.31 23.19 -2.47
N CYS A 339 25.59 22.69 -1.47
CA CYS A 339 24.13 22.56 -1.50
C CYS A 339 23.41 23.90 -1.23
N PRO A 340 22.21 24.13 -1.80
CA PRO A 340 21.54 25.43 -1.74
C PRO A 340 20.95 25.79 -0.36
N ASN A 341 20.63 24.80 0.49
CA ASN A 341 20.26 25.00 1.88
C ASN A 341 21.34 24.49 2.85
N ALA A 342 22.60 24.32 2.40
CA ALA A 342 23.70 24.04 3.30
C ALA A 342 23.72 25.11 4.40
N VAL A 343 23.50 24.69 5.65
CA VAL A 343 23.36 25.64 6.76
C VAL A 343 24.65 26.46 6.83
N PRO A 344 24.57 27.80 6.74
CA PRO A 344 25.77 28.60 6.58
C PRO A 344 26.48 28.73 7.92
N CYS A 345 27.47 27.85 8.11
CA CYS A 345 28.53 27.94 9.11
C CYS A 345 28.85 29.40 9.51
N GLY A 346 28.54 29.74 10.76
CA GLY A 346 28.61 31.09 11.31
C GLY A 346 27.27 31.71 11.69
N ASN A 347 26.25 30.90 11.99
CA ASN A 347 24.91 31.38 12.35
C ASN A 347 24.72 31.61 13.87
N GLY A 348 25.65 31.12 14.70
CA GLY A 348 25.64 31.22 16.16
C GLY A 348 25.06 30.01 16.90
N VAL A 349 24.71 28.93 16.20
CA VAL A 349 24.10 27.69 16.70
C VAL A 349 24.89 26.51 16.13
N LEU A 350 25.04 25.43 16.90
CA LEU A 350 25.70 24.21 16.43
C LEU A 350 24.66 23.29 15.76
N ASP A 351 24.64 23.27 14.42
CA ASP A 351 23.63 22.55 13.66
C ASP A 351 23.99 21.08 13.33
N PRO A 352 23.02 20.21 12.97
CA PRO A 352 23.27 18.80 12.66
C PRO A 352 24.22 18.62 11.47
N GLY A 353 25.45 18.16 11.75
CA GLY A 353 26.53 18.01 10.77
C GLY A 353 27.71 18.95 11.01
N GLU A 354 27.55 19.92 11.92
CA GLU A 354 28.62 20.78 12.39
C GLU A 354 29.30 20.21 13.65
N THR A 355 30.58 20.54 13.82
CA THR A 355 31.41 20.27 15.00
C THR A 355 31.79 21.55 15.75
N CYS A 356 31.51 22.72 15.17
CA CYS A 356 31.86 24.04 15.68
C CYS A 356 31.03 25.12 14.97
N ASP A 357 30.49 26.11 15.70
CA ASP A 357 29.97 27.37 15.12
C ASP A 357 30.31 28.52 16.08
N PRO A 358 30.78 29.70 15.61
CA PRO A 358 31.02 30.10 14.21
C PRO A 358 32.35 29.54 13.64
N PRO A 359 32.72 29.79 12.36
CA PRO A 359 33.99 29.37 11.75
C PRO A 359 35.24 29.64 12.61
N SER A 360 35.23 30.72 13.39
CA SER A 360 36.33 31.11 14.28
C SER A 360 36.42 30.31 15.58
N SER A 361 35.43 29.48 15.90
CA SER A 361 35.43 28.53 17.00
C SER A 361 36.02 27.16 16.62
N CYS A 362 36.10 26.87 15.31
CA CYS A 362 36.65 25.62 14.80
C CYS A 362 38.16 25.51 15.10
N PRO A 363 38.69 24.31 15.40
CA PRO A 363 40.11 24.10 15.62
C PRO A 363 40.95 24.56 14.42
N SER A 364 41.87 25.50 14.64
CA SER A 364 42.78 26.00 13.59
C SER A 364 44.01 25.12 13.37
N SER A 365 44.26 24.20 14.30
CA SER A 365 45.12 23.02 14.12
C SER A 365 44.49 21.85 14.88
N CYS A 366 44.79 20.63 14.43
CA CYS A 366 44.47 19.40 15.15
C CYS A 366 45.66 18.89 15.97
N SER A 367 46.66 19.74 16.27
CA SER A 367 47.83 19.26 17.00
C SER A 367 47.60 19.28 18.49
N ASP A 368 47.73 18.12 19.12
CA ASP A 368 47.70 17.93 20.57
C ASP A 368 49.03 18.34 21.24
N GLY A 369 50.05 18.69 20.44
CA GLY A 369 51.39 19.05 20.91
C GLY A 369 52.28 17.84 21.24
N ASN A 370 51.85 16.63 20.92
CA ASN A 370 52.61 15.40 21.13
C ASN A 370 53.32 14.99 19.83
N ALA A 371 54.65 14.92 19.85
CA ALA A 371 55.42 14.46 18.68
C ALA A 371 55.15 12.98 18.33
N CYS A 372 54.58 12.20 19.26
CA CYS A 372 54.30 10.78 19.10
C CYS A 372 52.87 10.47 18.61
N THR A 373 52.18 11.45 18.05
CA THR A 373 50.91 11.30 17.34
C THR A 373 51.06 11.87 15.93
N THR A 374 50.46 11.19 14.95
CA THR A 374 50.22 11.76 13.63
C THR A 374 48.81 12.36 13.64
N ASP A 375 48.79 13.68 13.65
CA ASP A 375 47.59 14.51 13.76
C ASP A 375 47.01 14.78 12.37
N ALA A 376 45.79 14.30 12.11
CA ALA A 376 45.08 14.54 10.87
C ALA A 376 43.83 15.40 11.11
N MET A 377 43.71 16.48 10.32
CA MET A 377 42.50 17.30 10.23
C MET A 377 41.68 16.88 9.02
N SER A 378 40.37 16.74 9.22
CA SER A 378 39.37 16.53 8.17
C SER A 378 38.26 17.58 8.28
N GLY A 379 37.55 17.85 7.18
CA GLY A 379 36.61 18.98 7.10
C GLY A 379 37.29 20.34 6.91
N SER A 380 36.54 21.43 7.10
CA SER A 380 37.04 22.81 7.01
C SER A 380 36.31 23.73 7.98
N ALA A 381 37.04 24.71 8.54
CA ALA A 381 36.46 25.76 9.37
C ALA A 381 35.44 26.63 8.61
N SER A 382 35.54 26.71 7.28
CA SER A 382 34.56 27.41 6.43
C SER A 382 33.24 26.65 6.25
N THR A 383 33.17 25.41 6.70
CA THR A 383 32.01 24.50 6.60
C THR A 383 31.67 23.86 7.94
N CYS A 384 32.19 24.42 9.04
CA CYS A 384 31.88 24.10 10.43
C CYS A 384 31.98 22.61 10.82
N ASN A 385 32.70 21.80 10.04
CA ASN A 385 32.76 20.34 10.18
C ASN A 385 34.19 19.83 10.41
N VAL A 386 35.03 20.63 11.08
CA VAL A 386 36.41 20.27 11.41
C VAL A 386 36.42 19.11 12.40
N SER A 387 37.06 18.00 12.03
CA SER A 387 37.24 16.83 12.88
C SER A 387 38.71 16.42 12.91
N CYS A 388 39.21 16.11 14.11
CA CYS A 388 40.61 15.79 14.39
C CYS A 388 40.78 14.32 14.76
N THR A 389 41.72 13.63 14.14
CA THR A 389 42.12 12.27 14.50
C THR A 389 43.60 12.22 14.83
N HIS A 390 43.93 11.66 15.99
CA HIS A 390 45.30 11.55 16.51
C HIS A 390 45.69 10.07 16.50
N THR A 391 46.64 9.70 15.66
CA THR A 391 47.06 8.29 15.50
C THR A 391 48.43 8.06 16.15
N PRO A 392 48.56 7.17 17.16
CA PRO A 392 49.85 6.96 17.84
C PRO A 392 50.95 6.47 16.89
N VAL A 393 52.12 7.09 16.97
CA VAL A 393 53.34 6.62 16.29
C VAL A 393 53.91 5.45 17.09
N THR A 394 53.84 4.25 16.54
CA THR A 394 54.29 3.00 17.20
C THR A 394 55.61 2.45 16.65
N THR A 395 56.25 3.17 15.72
CA THR A 395 57.48 2.74 15.03
C THR A 395 58.66 3.65 15.37
N CYS A 396 59.75 3.08 15.87
CA CYS A 396 61.01 3.78 16.12
C CYS A 396 61.56 4.37 14.81
N MET A 397 61.77 5.68 14.75
CA MET A 397 62.25 6.40 13.57
C MET A 397 62.94 7.72 13.95
N GLY A 398 64.26 7.66 14.16
CA GLY A 398 65.05 8.82 14.57
C GLY A 398 65.03 10.00 13.59
N GLY A 399 64.93 11.20 14.16
CA GLY A 399 64.89 12.51 13.49
C GLY A 399 63.52 13.18 13.47
N ASN A 400 62.51 12.65 14.17
CA ASN A 400 61.13 13.15 14.26
C ASN A 400 60.77 13.78 15.62
N ALA A 401 61.70 13.78 16.59
CA ALA A 401 61.52 14.28 17.97
C ALA A 401 60.49 13.50 18.83
N CYS A 402 60.17 12.27 18.46
CA CYS A 402 59.35 11.33 19.24
C CYS A 402 60.18 10.14 19.71
N CYS A 403 59.94 9.68 20.94
CA CYS A 403 60.47 8.41 21.44
C CYS A 403 59.28 7.50 21.82
N PRO A 404 58.79 6.63 20.90
CA PRO A 404 57.66 5.74 21.18
C PRO A 404 57.97 4.72 22.28
N ALA A 405 56.92 4.23 22.96
CA ALA A 405 57.06 3.17 23.96
C ALA A 405 57.61 1.87 23.32
N GLY A 406 58.82 1.48 23.74
CA GLY A 406 59.59 0.36 23.16
C GLY A 406 60.82 0.77 22.35
N CYS A 407 61.03 2.07 22.13
CA CYS A 407 62.22 2.63 21.51
C CYS A 407 63.24 3.11 22.55
N ASN A 408 64.52 3.20 22.17
CA ASN A 408 65.65 3.62 23.01
C ASN A 408 66.78 4.21 22.14
N ALA A 409 67.82 4.79 22.73
CA ALA A 409 68.86 5.52 22.00
C ALA A 409 69.69 4.66 21.02
N ASN A 410 69.58 3.33 21.08
CA ASN A 410 70.22 2.42 20.13
C ASN A 410 69.36 2.17 18.86
N ASN A 411 68.04 2.38 18.90
CA ASN A 411 67.14 2.14 17.76
C ASN A 411 66.33 3.38 17.32
N ASP A 412 66.32 4.45 18.11
CA ASP A 412 65.73 5.74 17.79
C ASP A 412 66.63 6.88 18.33
N SER A 413 67.05 7.79 17.46
CA SER A 413 68.00 8.84 17.83
C SER A 413 67.38 10.02 18.60
N ASP A 414 66.05 10.07 18.72
CA ASP A 414 65.35 11.09 19.52
C ASP A 414 65.12 10.63 20.97
N CYS A 415 65.34 9.36 21.27
CA CYS A 415 65.42 8.84 22.63
C CYS A 415 66.77 9.24 23.27
N SER A 416 66.73 9.83 24.47
CA SER A 416 67.94 10.19 25.22
C SER A 416 68.55 8.99 25.95
N VAL A 417 69.88 8.89 25.93
CA VAL A 417 70.66 7.88 26.67
C VAL A 417 70.35 7.98 28.17
N SER A 418 69.83 6.92 28.81
CA SER A 418 69.17 7.03 30.12
C SER A 418 69.31 5.81 31.05
N CYS A 419 70.49 5.63 31.66
CA CYS A 419 70.77 4.84 32.88
C CYS A 419 69.55 4.69 33.82
N GLY A 420 68.82 3.58 33.69
CA GLY A 420 67.51 3.33 34.28
C GLY A 420 66.47 2.68 33.35
N ASN A 421 66.72 2.59 32.04
CA ASN A 421 65.71 2.24 31.03
C ASN A 421 65.65 0.75 30.63
N GLY A 422 66.52 -0.09 31.21
CA GLY A 422 66.54 -1.54 31.00
C GLY A 422 67.33 -2.02 29.77
N VAL A 423 68.03 -1.14 29.06
CA VAL A 423 68.96 -1.51 27.97
C VAL A 423 70.31 -0.82 28.18
N VAL A 424 71.41 -1.52 27.93
CA VAL A 424 72.75 -0.93 28.07
C VAL A 424 73.06 -0.12 26.80
N GLU A 425 73.21 1.19 26.95
CA GLU A 425 73.42 2.13 25.85
C GLU A 425 74.91 2.55 25.75
N ALA A 426 75.26 3.28 24.68
CA ALA A 426 76.65 3.56 24.32
C ALA A 426 77.38 4.48 25.33
N GLY A 427 77.99 3.87 26.35
CA GLY A 427 78.71 4.55 27.44
C GLY A 427 78.54 3.87 28.79
N GLU A 428 77.62 2.92 28.89
CA GLU A 428 77.22 2.24 30.13
C GLU A 428 77.84 0.84 30.24
N THR A 429 78.02 0.36 31.48
CA THR A 429 78.45 -1.00 31.82
C THR A 429 77.37 -1.78 32.57
N CYS A 430 76.25 -1.14 32.88
CA CYS A 430 75.13 -1.62 33.69
C CYS A 430 73.91 -0.71 33.42
N ASP A 431 72.69 -1.25 33.47
CA ASP A 431 71.44 -0.48 33.51
C ASP A 431 70.40 -1.36 34.22
N PRO A 432 69.65 -0.87 35.25
CA PRO A 432 69.63 0.49 35.80
C PRO A 432 70.85 0.79 36.69
N ALA A 433 70.97 2.03 37.19
CA ALA A 433 72.04 2.46 38.11
C ALA A 433 72.25 1.53 39.34
N SER A 434 71.20 0.86 39.80
CA SER A 434 71.24 -0.10 40.91
C SER A 434 71.79 -1.48 40.53
N SER A 435 71.89 -1.79 39.23
CA SER A 435 72.53 -3.02 38.72
C SER A 435 74.06 -2.90 38.61
N CYS A 436 74.60 -1.70 38.84
CA CYS A 436 76.03 -1.47 38.80
C CYS A 436 76.73 -2.12 40.01
N PRO A 437 77.75 -2.97 39.79
CA PRO A 437 78.28 -3.85 40.81
C PRO A 437 78.95 -3.06 41.94
N THR A 438 78.65 -3.41 43.19
CA THR A 438 79.42 -2.93 44.35
C THR A 438 80.74 -3.66 44.46
N CYS A 439 81.81 -2.92 44.77
CA CYS A 439 83.19 -3.35 45.01
C CYS A 439 83.46 -4.41 46.09
N ASN A 440 82.45 -5.16 46.50
CA ASN A 440 82.48 -6.24 47.48
C ASN A 440 81.60 -7.34 46.89
N ASP A 441 82.19 -8.49 46.57
CA ASP A 441 81.46 -9.65 46.05
C ASP A 441 80.64 -10.36 47.15
N GLY A 442 80.79 -9.91 48.40
CA GLY A 442 79.98 -10.31 49.55
C GLY A 442 80.29 -11.73 50.03
N ASN A 443 81.24 -12.41 49.40
CA ASN A 443 81.54 -13.79 49.67
C ASN A 443 82.65 -13.88 50.73
N ALA A 444 82.32 -14.49 51.88
CA ALA A 444 83.27 -14.71 52.97
C ALA A 444 84.48 -15.57 52.57
N CYS A 445 84.39 -16.23 51.42
CA CYS A 445 85.45 -16.97 50.77
C CYS A 445 86.20 -16.17 49.67
N THR A 446 86.20 -14.81 49.66
CA THR A 446 86.93 -13.93 48.71
C THR A 446 87.51 -12.62 49.34
N THR A 447 88.26 -11.79 48.59
CA THR A 447 88.84 -10.47 49.01
C THR A 447 89.02 -9.46 47.84
N ASP A 448 88.67 -8.17 48.05
CA ASP A 448 87.97 -7.35 47.02
C ASP A 448 88.38 -5.86 46.81
N SER A 449 88.08 -5.24 45.63
CA SER A 449 88.37 -3.81 45.30
C SER A 449 87.60 -3.14 44.10
N THR A 450 87.50 -1.79 44.06
CA THR A 450 86.53 -0.96 43.24
C THR A 450 87.14 0.16 42.35
N THR A 451 86.59 0.45 41.15
CA THR A 451 86.71 1.76 40.41
C THR A 451 85.42 2.14 39.62
N GLY A 452 85.16 3.42 39.33
CA GLY A 452 83.98 3.91 38.57
C GLY A 452 82.83 4.49 39.42
N SER A 453 81.63 4.73 38.84
CA SER A 453 80.46 5.27 39.55
C SER A 453 79.10 4.70 39.08
N SER A 454 78.24 4.31 40.02
CA SER A 454 76.93 3.69 39.72
C SER A 454 75.88 4.71 39.25
N ALA A 455 75.96 5.96 39.69
CA ALA A 455 75.04 7.03 39.29
C ALA A 455 75.17 7.46 37.82
N THR A 456 76.22 7.01 37.13
CA THR A 456 76.48 7.21 35.70
C THR A 456 76.68 5.87 34.97
N CYS A 457 76.14 4.79 35.55
CA CYS A 457 76.13 3.46 34.97
C CYS A 457 77.51 2.92 34.48
N ASN A 458 78.63 3.20 35.17
CA ASN A 458 79.99 2.86 34.69
C ASN A 458 81.00 2.34 35.76
N VAL A 459 80.66 1.27 36.49
CA VAL A 459 81.48 0.69 37.60
C VAL A 459 82.27 -0.57 37.17
N ALA A 460 83.46 -0.80 37.77
CA ALA A 460 84.33 -1.97 37.56
C ALA A 460 85.02 -2.47 38.86
N CYS A 461 85.32 -3.78 38.96
CA CYS A 461 85.67 -4.50 40.20
C CYS A 461 86.78 -5.59 40.06
N GLY A 462 87.32 -6.13 41.18
CA GLY A 462 88.20 -7.33 41.16
C GLY A 462 88.46 -8.04 42.53
N TYR A 463 88.60 -9.39 42.51
CA TYR A 463 88.39 -10.33 43.65
C TYR A 463 89.32 -11.61 43.67
N GLN A 464 89.47 -12.37 44.79
CA GLN A 464 90.33 -13.61 44.94
C GLN A 464 89.82 -14.72 45.95
N PRO A 465 89.69 -16.04 45.61
CA PRO A 465 88.81 -17.02 46.34
C PRO A 465 89.37 -18.20 47.22
N ILE A 466 88.49 -18.86 48.01
CA ILE A 466 88.65 -20.04 48.95
C ILE A 466 87.69 -21.22 48.59
N VAL A 467 88.01 -22.51 48.87
CA VAL A 467 87.42 -23.68 48.15
C VAL A 467 87.18 -25.06 48.86
N ALA A 468 86.85 -25.19 50.16
CA ALA A 468 86.60 -26.53 50.79
C ALA A 468 85.48 -26.55 51.86
N CYS A 469 84.59 -27.57 51.85
CA CYS A 469 83.44 -27.67 52.78
C CYS A 469 83.78 -28.36 54.11
N GLY A 470 83.14 -27.93 55.19
CA GLY A 470 83.32 -28.47 56.54
C GLY A 470 82.51 -27.68 57.58
N PRO A 471 82.04 -28.33 58.66
CA PRO A 471 81.07 -27.73 59.57
C PRO A 471 81.71 -26.74 60.56
N SER A 472 81.02 -25.62 60.81
CA SER A 472 81.31 -24.57 61.82
C SER A 472 82.35 -23.51 61.41
N GLU A 473 82.48 -23.20 60.12
CA GLU A 473 83.41 -22.18 59.60
C GLU A 473 82.69 -20.94 59.03
N GLY A 474 81.37 -21.00 58.81
CA GLY A 474 80.57 -19.83 58.38
C GLY A 474 80.73 -19.41 56.91
N CYS A 475 81.38 -20.23 56.08
CA CYS A 475 81.33 -20.15 54.62
C CYS A 475 80.73 -21.45 54.07
N CYS A 476 79.84 -21.36 53.08
CA CYS A 476 79.27 -22.49 52.35
C CYS A 476 79.88 -22.53 50.93
N PRO A 477 80.89 -23.37 50.66
CA PRO A 477 81.58 -23.38 49.37
C PRO A 477 80.79 -24.14 48.29
N ALA A 478 81.06 -23.81 47.03
CA ALA A 478 80.34 -24.34 45.88
C ALA A 478 80.39 -25.88 45.81
N GLY A 479 79.23 -26.52 45.92
CA GLY A 479 79.05 -27.98 45.87
C GLY A 479 78.38 -28.59 47.11
N CYS A 480 78.12 -27.80 48.15
CA CYS A 480 77.50 -28.23 49.41
C CYS A 480 76.14 -27.52 49.62
N ASN A 481 75.19 -28.17 50.30
CA ASN A 481 73.81 -27.68 50.52
C ASN A 481 73.31 -28.03 51.93
N ALA A 482 72.13 -27.57 52.34
CA ALA A 482 71.63 -27.71 53.73
C ALA A 482 71.41 -29.17 54.18
N ASN A 483 71.31 -30.11 53.23
CA ASN A 483 71.26 -31.55 53.49
C ASN A 483 72.65 -32.20 53.68
N GLY A 484 73.73 -31.51 53.32
CA GLY A 484 75.12 -32.01 53.36
C GLY A 484 76.09 -31.21 54.24
N ASP A 485 75.82 -29.92 54.52
CA ASP A 485 76.61 -29.07 55.39
C ASP A 485 75.68 -28.17 56.25
N PRO A 486 75.72 -28.23 57.60
CA PRO A 486 74.80 -27.49 58.48
C PRO A 486 74.97 -25.97 58.46
N ASP A 487 76.11 -25.45 57.98
CA ASP A 487 76.33 -23.99 57.86
C ASP A 487 75.71 -23.42 56.57
N CYS A 488 75.33 -24.27 55.61
CA CYS A 488 74.56 -23.88 54.44
C CYS A 488 73.08 -23.74 54.83
N SER A 489 72.56 -22.51 54.79
CA SER A 489 71.13 -22.24 55.00
C SER A 489 70.27 -22.87 53.91
N VAL A 490 69.06 -23.30 54.25
CA VAL A 490 68.00 -23.61 53.25
C VAL A 490 67.85 -22.42 52.30
N SER A 491 67.94 -22.66 51.00
CA SER A 491 68.28 -21.61 50.04
C SER A 491 67.56 -21.72 48.69
N CYS A 492 66.32 -21.22 48.70
CA CYS A 492 65.54 -20.82 47.54
C CYS A 492 66.38 -20.36 46.34
N GLY A 493 66.42 -21.19 45.30
CA GLY A 493 67.17 -20.98 44.06
C GLY A 493 68.27 -22.01 43.78
N ASN A 494 68.44 -23.02 44.63
CA ASN A 494 69.54 -23.98 44.52
C ASN A 494 69.23 -25.21 43.64
N GLY A 495 67.99 -25.32 43.13
CA GLY A 495 67.51 -26.40 42.27
C GLY A 495 67.00 -27.63 43.03
N VAL A 496 66.85 -27.56 44.35
CA VAL A 496 66.44 -28.67 45.22
C VAL A 496 65.40 -28.16 46.22
N VAL A 497 64.18 -28.67 46.19
CA VAL A 497 63.12 -28.24 47.14
C VAL A 497 63.45 -28.74 48.54
N GLU A 498 63.80 -27.83 49.44
CA GLU A 498 64.17 -28.09 50.83
C GLU A 498 62.97 -27.91 51.79
N ALA A 499 63.12 -28.32 53.05
CA ALA A 499 62.00 -28.42 54.00
C ALA A 499 61.46 -27.04 54.43
N GLY A 500 60.41 -26.58 53.76
CA GLY A 500 59.79 -25.25 53.94
C GLY A 500 59.43 -24.57 52.62
N GLU A 501 59.90 -25.12 51.50
CA GLU A 501 59.70 -24.58 50.15
C GLU A 501 58.55 -25.29 49.41
N THR A 502 57.82 -24.54 48.59
CA THR A 502 56.76 -25.00 47.68
C THR A 502 57.21 -25.04 46.22
N CYS A 503 58.32 -24.39 45.88
CA CYS A 503 58.85 -24.21 44.52
C CYS A 503 60.34 -23.82 44.59
N ASP A 504 61.21 -24.34 43.73
CA ASP A 504 62.61 -23.90 43.58
C ASP A 504 63.04 -24.12 42.11
N PRO A 505 63.67 -23.14 41.42
CA PRO A 505 64.12 -21.81 41.89
C PRO A 505 62.99 -20.76 41.99
N PRO A 506 63.23 -19.55 42.55
CA PRO A 506 62.22 -18.50 42.73
C PRO A 506 61.36 -18.20 41.49
N GLY A 507 61.94 -18.29 40.29
CA GLY A 507 61.23 -18.08 39.02
C GLY A 507 60.22 -19.17 38.65
N THR A 508 60.13 -20.26 39.42
CA THR A 508 59.08 -21.29 39.32
C THR A 508 57.92 -21.08 40.29
N CYS A 509 58.04 -20.08 41.18
CA CYS A 509 57.00 -19.71 42.13
C CYS A 509 55.98 -18.74 41.51
N PRO A 510 54.70 -18.75 41.94
CA PRO A 510 53.70 -17.81 41.45
C PRO A 510 54.06 -16.36 41.79
N ALA A 511 54.19 -15.51 40.76
CA ALA A 511 54.51 -14.08 40.92
C ALA A 511 53.25 -13.19 41.13
N THR A 512 52.12 -13.63 40.58
CA THR A 512 50.79 -13.05 40.77
C THR A 512 49.79 -14.16 40.98
N CYS A 513 48.79 -13.95 41.83
CA CYS A 513 47.64 -14.85 41.93
C CYS A 513 46.41 -14.35 41.18
N ASN A 514 46.49 -13.20 40.49
CA ASN A 514 45.40 -12.75 39.64
C ASN A 514 45.16 -13.81 38.54
N ASP A 515 44.01 -14.50 38.60
CA ASP A 515 43.64 -15.53 37.62
C ASP A 515 42.88 -14.97 36.40
N GLY A 516 42.69 -13.66 36.36
CA GLY A 516 41.99 -12.92 35.31
C GLY A 516 40.48 -12.87 35.49
N ASN A 517 39.93 -13.43 36.57
CA ASN A 517 38.49 -13.47 36.84
C ASN A 517 38.12 -12.46 37.93
N ALA A 518 37.24 -11.50 37.61
CA ALA A 518 36.77 -10.50 38.58
C ALA A 518 36.00 -11.13 39.76
N CYS A 519 35.45 -12.34 39.58
CA CYS A 519 34.69 -13.07 40.59
C CYS A 519 35.53 -13.91 41.56
N THR A 520 36.84 -13.68 41.63
CA THR A 520 37.75 -14.35 42.56
C THR A 520 38.57 -13.32 43.35
N ILE A 521 38.51 -13.42 44.69
CA ILE A 521 39.43 -12.69 45.56
C ILE A 521 40.71 -13.51 45.61
N ASP A 522 41.72 -13.01 44.91
CA ASP A 522 43.00 -13.66 44.73
C ASP A 522 44.02 -13.22 45.79
N VAL A 523 44.45 -14.18 46.62
CA VAL A 523 45.37 -13.94 47.73
C VAL A 523 46.67 -14.71 47.53
N LEU A 524 47.73 -13.97 47.18
CA LEU A 524 49.10 -14.48 47.25
C LEU A 524 49.56 -14.54 48.70
N THR A 525 49.88 -15.74 49.18
CA THR A 525 50.49 -15.96 50.50
C THR A 525 51.91 -16.50 50.35
N GLY A 526 52.80 -16.19 51.29
CA GLY A 526 54.23 -16.44 51.13
C GLY A 526 54.89 -15.47 50.15
N ASN A 527 56.10 -15.80 49.68
CA ASN A 527 56.85 -14.98 48.72
C ASN A 527 57.73 -15.86 47.82
N ALA A 528 57.80 -15.53 46.53
CA ALA A 528 58.64 -16.22 45.55
C ALA A 528 60.13 -16.15 45.94
N SER A 529 60.59 -15.05 46.52
CA SER A 529 61.98 -14.89 47.00
C SER A 529 62.33 -15.74 48.23
N THR A 530 61.34 -16.33 48.91
CA THR A 530 61.51 -17.31 49.98
C THR A 530 60.97 -18.69 49.60
N CYS A 531 60.76 -18.94 48.30
CA CYS A 531 60.35 -20.21 47.71
C CYS A 531 59.13 -20.86 48.36
N ASN A 532 58.27 -20.07 49.00
CA ASN A 532 57.09 -20.54 49.75
C ASN A 532 55.80 -19.83 49.30
N ALA A 533 55.82 -19.21 48.13
CA ALA A 533 54.65 -18.60 47.52
C ALA A 533 53.58 -19.65 47.19
N ALA A 534 52.34 -19.34 47.55
CA ALA A 534 51.16 -20.15 47.30
C ALA A 534 49.95 -19.24 47.03
N CYS A 535 49.21 -19.53 45.96
CA CYS A 535 47.97 -18.83 45.62
C CYS A 535 46.77 -19.50 46.29
N GLY A 536 45.92 -18.67 46.89
CA GLY A 536 44.55 -19.03 47.23
C GLY A 536 43.58 -18.15 46.46
N HIS A 537 42.61 -18.77 45.79
CA HIS A 537 41.54 -18.09 45.06
C HIS A 537 40.23 -18.38 45.79
N THR A 538 39.56 -17.34 46.30
CA THR A 538 38.26 -17.49 46.98
C THR A 538 37.17 -16.81 46.16
N VAL A 539 36.17 -17.59 45.74
CA VAL A 539 35.07 -17.09 44.90
C VAL A 539 34.25 -16.02 45.62
N VAL A 540 33.93 -14.94 44.91
CA VAL A 540 32.90 -13.99 45.30
C VAL A 540 31.54 -14.68 45.12
N ALA A 541 30.69 -14.62 46.14
CA ALA A 541 29.42 -15.36 46.19
C ALA A 541 28.23 -14.48 46.63
N SER A 542 28.42 -13.16 46.60
CA SER A 542 27.42 -12.15 46.97
C SER A 542 27.34 -11.11 45.88
N CYS A 543 26.12 -10.79 45.44
CA CYS A 543 25.84 -9.74 44.47
C CYS A 543 26.21 -8.36 45.04
N ALA A 544 26.92 -7.53 44.29
CA ALA A 544 27.44 -6.24 44.76
C ALA A 544 27.73 -5.23 43.61
N ASP A 545 26.80 -4.32 43.37
CA ASP A 545 26.89 -3.29 42.31
C ASP A 545 28.25 -2.57 42.21
N GLY A 546 28.87 -2.64 41.03
CA GLY A 546 30.02 -1.83 40.64
C GLY A 546 31.39 -2.43 41.00
N ASP A 547 31.47 -3.73 41.29
CA ASP A 547 32.72 -4.46 41.54
C ASP A 547 33.28 -5.19 40.29
N GLY A 548 32.49 -5.29 39.22
CA GLY A 548 32.86 -5.90 37.94
C GLY A 548 32.69 -7.43 37.88
N CYS A 549 32.07 -8.05 38.88
CA CYS A 549 31.74 -9.48 38.91
C CYS A 549 30.23 -9.72 38.74
N CYS A 550 29.86 -10.81 38.07
CA CYS A 550 28.50 -11.34 38.10
C CYS A 550 28.53 -12.78 38.68
N PRO A 551 28.31 -12.96 40.00
CA PRO A 551 28.36 -14.28 40.64
C PRO A 551 27.21 -15.20 40.21
N ALA A 552 27.44 -16.52 40.26
CA ALA A 552 26.42 -17.51 39.92
C ALA A 552 25.22 -17.45 40.91
N GLY A 553 24.08 -16.95 40.44
CA GLY A 553 22.87 -16.71 41.25
C GLY A 553 22.52 -15.24 41.43
N CYS A 554 23.31 -14.33 40.86
CA CYS A 554 22.98 -12.91 40.70
C CYS A 554 22.45 -12.64 39.28
N ASP A 555 21.70 -11.56 39.13
CA ASP A 555 21.07 -11.07 37.90
C ASP A 555 21.14 -9.53 37.85
N ALA A 556 20.82 -8.90 36.72
CA ALA A 556 20.87 -7.45 36.52
C ALA A 556 19.88 -6.64 37.40
N THR A 557 19.07 -7.30 38.23
CA THR A 557 18.22 -6.66 39.25
C THR A 557 18.83 -6.71 40.66
N SER A 558 19.81 -7.59 40.86
CA SER A 558 20.50 -7.85 42.12
C SER A 558 21.99 -7.51 42.09
N ASP A 559 22.55 -7.32 40.90
CA ASP A 559 23.93 -6.88 40.65
C ASP A 559 24.02 -6.05 39.36
N ALA A 560 24.45 -4.79 39.45
CA ALA A 560 24.59 -3.90 38.30
C ALA A 560 25.69 -4.31 37.29
N ASP A 561 26.61 -5.21 37.65
CA ASP A 561 27.63 -5.74 36.72
C ASP A 561 27.17 -6.99 35.94
N CYS A 562 26.02 -7.57 36.31
CA CYS A 562 25.37 -8.59 35.49
C CYS A 562 24.69 -7.96 34.27
N SER A 563 25.01 -8.46 33.07
CA SER A 563 24.23 -8.17 31.86
C SER A 563 22.91 -8.94 31.89
N ALA A 564 21.81 -8.31 31.46
CA ALA A 564 20.53 -9.00 31.30
C ALA A 564 20.66 -10.23 30.39
N MET A 565 20.05 -11.36 30.79
CA MET A 565 20.24 -12.69 30.21
C MET A 565 18.91 -13.44 30.05
N CYS A 566 18.20 -13.08 28.98
CA CYS A 566 17.05 -13.81 28.46
C CYS A 566 17.12 -15.35 28.59
N GLY A 567 16.23 -15.89 29.40
CA GLY A 567 16.10 -17.30 29.76
C GLY A 567 16.50 -17.65 31.21
N ASN A 568 16.73 -16.67 32.09
CA ASN A 568 17.24 -16.89 33.45
C ASN A 568 16.14 -17.05 34.54
N GLY A 569 14.90 -16.65 34.25
CA GLY A 569 13.74 -16.69 35.13
C GLY A 569 13.34 -15.36 35.78
N THR A 570 14.08 -14.28 35.55
CA THR A 570 13.84 -12.91 36.05
C THR A 570 13.61 -11.98 34.86
N VAL A 571 12.68 -11.02 34.95
CA VAL A 571 12.51 -9.99 33.91
C VAL A 571 13.41 -8.80 34.23
N GLU A 572 14.45 -8.60 33.44
CA GLU A 572 15.50 -7.60 33.68
C GLU A 572 15.27 -6.28 32.90
N ALA A 573 16.09 -5.27 33.16
CA ALA A 573 15.93 -3.95 32.56
C ALA A 573 16.22 -3.97 31.04
N GLY A 574 15.15 -3.94 30.23
CA GLY A 574 15.21 -4.07 28.76
C GLY A 574 14.44 -5.29 28.24
N GLU A 575 13.97 -6.15 29.15
CA GLU A 575 13.13 -7.31 28.85
C GLU A 575 11.67 -7.02 29.17
N SER A 576 10.77 -7.70 28.47
CA SER A 576 9.32 -7.69 28.67
C SER A 576 8.78 -9.06 29.10
N CYS A 577 9.60 -10.12 29.06
CA CYS A 577 9.20 -11.50 29.31
C CYS A 577 10.41 -12.42 29.50
N ASP A 578 10.45 -13.25 30.55
CA ASP A 578 11.49 -14.28 30.74
C ASP A 578 10.84 -15.54 31.37
N PRO A 579 11.13 -16.77 30.89
CA PRO A 579 12.01 -17.13 29.77
C PRO A 579 11.38 -16.89 28.38
N PRO A 580 12.12 -17.07 27.26
CA PRO A 580 11.61 -16.92 25.88
C PRO A 580 10.23 -17.54 25.58
N GLY A 581 9.90 -18.67 26.22
CA GLY A 581 8.61 -19.35 26.06
C GLY A 581 7.43 -18.69 26.78
N THR A 582 7.66 -17.62 27.55
CA THR A 582 6.62 -16.79 28.19
C THR A 582 6.33 -15.51 27.41
N CYS A 583 7.18 -15.18 26.44
CA CYS A 583 6.99 -14.04 25.56
C CYS A 583 5.79 -14.22 24.63
N PRO A 584 5.06 -13.14 24.29
CA PRO A 584 4.05 -13.18 23.24
C PRO A 584 4.65 -13.70 21.93
N THR A 585 4.09 -14.80 21.41
CA THR A 585 4.44 -15.35 20.09
C THR A 585 3.50 -14.87 18.99
N ASP A 586 2.37 -14.31 19.39
CA ASP A 586 1.33 -13.73 18.56
C ASP A 586 0.72 -12.56 19.34
N CYS A 587 0.16 -11.58 18.64
CA CYS A 587 -0.52 -10.43 19.22
C CYS A 587 -1.97 -10.29 18.78
N ASP A 588 -2.46 -11.17 17.90
CA ASP A 588 -3.86 -11.27 17.47
C ASP A 588 -4.79 -11.34 18.71
N ASP A 589 -5.47 -10.23 19.00
CA ASP A 589 -6.47 -10.14 20.08
C ASP A 589 -7.87 -10.59 19.62
N SER A 590 -7.97 -11.06 18.36
CA SER A 590 -9.16 -11.47 17.64
C SER A 590 -10.19 -10.35 17.44
N ASN A 591 -9.79 -9.10 17.57
CA ASN A 591 -10.59 -7.93 17.23
C ASN A 591 -10.09 -7.33 15.90
N ALA A 592 -10.88 -7.45 14.85
CA ALA A 592 -10.54 -6.90 13.53
C ALA A 592 -10.31 -5.38 13.53
N CYS A 593 -10.81 -4.65 14.54
CA CYS A 593 -10.61 -3.22 14.72
C CYS A 593 -9.29 -2.83 15.41
N THR A 594 -8.33 -3.75 15.55
CA THR A 594 -7.00 -3.47 16.11
C THR A 594 -5.90 -3.92 15.15
N ILE A 595 -4.97 -3.01 14.87
CA ILE A 595 -3.71 -3.34 14.19
C ILE A 595 -2.76 -3.88 15.24
N ASP A 596 -2.62 -5.20 15.27
CA ASP A 596 -1.78 -5.91 16.21
C ASP A 596 -0.35 -6.04 15.67
N ALA A 597 0.60 -5.42 16.37
CA ALA A 597 2.02 -5.49 16.04
C ALA A 597 2.80 -6.14 17.19
N LEU A 598 3.46 -7.26 16.88
CA LEU A 598 4.52 -7.83 17.73
C LEU A 598 5.82 -7.07 17.44
N THR A 599 6.30 -6.34 18.44
CA THR A 599 7.60 -5.65 18.41
C THR A 599 8.62 -6.43 19.24
N GLY A 600 9.90 -6.40 18.84
CA GLY A 600 10.95 -7.20 19.49
C GLY A 600 10.93 -8.68 19.09
N SER A 601 11.50 -9.55 19.93
CA SER A 601 11.66 -10.99 19.66
C SER A 601 11.67 -11.80 20.95
N SER A 602 10.97 -12.94 20.95
CA SER A 602 10.96 -13.87 22.08
C SER A 602 12.34 -14.49 22.35
N ALA A 603 13.20 -14.60 21.33
CA ALA A 603 14.58 -15.05 21.48
C ALA A 603 15.47 -14.07 22.25
N ASN A 604 15.04 -12.81 22.38
CA ASN A 604 15.77 -11.73 23.06
C ASN A 604 14.97 -11.17 24.26
N CYS A 605 13.92 -11.87 24.70
CA CYS A 605 13.08 -11.51 25.87
C CYS A 605 12.47 -10.10 25.83
N ASN A 606 12.42 -9.46 24.66
CA ASN A 606 11.92 -8.10 24.46
C ASN A 606 10.69 -8.05 23.55
N ALA A 607 9.98 -9.18 23.42
CA ALA A 607 8.76 -9.28 22.64
C ALA A 607 7.61 -8.54 23.34
N SER A 608 6.98 -7.59 22.67
CA SER A 608 5.91 -6.75 23.22
C SER A 608 4.83 -6.50 22.17
N CYS A 609 3.58 -6.71 22.56
CA CYS A 609 2.42 -6.44 21.70
C CYS A 609 1.98 -4.98 21.83
N THR A 610 1.75 -4.34 20.70
CA THR A 610 1.06 -3.05 20.61
C THR A 610 -0.17 -3.21 19.73
N GLN A 611 -1.36 -3.08 20.33
CA GLN A 611 -2.63 -2.93 19.61
C GLN A 611 -2.86 -1.44 19.29
N THR A 612 -3.15 -1.10 18.03
CA THR A 612 -3.56 0.25 17.63
C THR A 612 -4.97 0.22 17.07
N ALA A 613 -5.91 0.96 17.66
CA ALA A 613 -7.30 0.97 17.22
C ALA A 613 -7.45 1.57 15.81
N ILE A 614 -8.22 0.88 14.95
CA ILE A 614 -8.71 1.41 13.68
C ILE A 614 -9.87 2.37 13.99
N VAL A 615 -9.78 3.60 13.50
CA VAL A 615 -10.72 4.70 13.79
C VAL A 615 -11.24 5.40 12.53
N THR A 616 -10.93 4.86 11.36
CA THR A 616 -11.30 5.39 10.05
C THR A 616 -12.14 4.35 9.32
N CYS A 617 -13.30 4.77 8.82
CA CYS A 617 -14.19 3.93 8.01
C CYS A 617 -13.48 3.48 6.72
N ALA A 618 -13.42 2.17 6.45
CA ALA A 618 -12.62 1.61 5.36
C ALA A 618 -13.12 0.24 4.84
N ASP A 619 -13.96 0.26 3.80
CA ASP A 619 -14.51 -0.92 3.13
C ASP A 619 -13.52 -2.09 2.93
N GLY A 620 -13.83 -3.25 3.53
CA GLY A 620 -13.18 -4.53 3.27
C GLY A 620 -12.01 -4.86 4.21
N ASP A 621 -11.84 -4.16 5.33
CA ASP A 621 -10.85 -4.46 6.37
C ASP A 621 -11.39 -5.37 7.50
N GLY A 622 -12.71 -5.57 7.57
CA GLY A 622 -13.39 -6.42 8.55
C GLY A 622 -13.70 -5.73 9.89
N CYS A 623 -13.44 -4.43 10.02
CA CYS A 623 -13.75 -3.61 11.18
C CYS A 623 -15.00 -2.74 10.94
N CYS A 624 -15.76 -2.45 11.99
CA CYS A 624 -16.76 -1.37 11.98
C CYS A 624 -16.43 -0.38 13.10
N PRO A 625 -15.67 0.70 12.82
CA PRO A 625 -15.29 1.69 13.83
C PRO A 625 -16.50 2.50 14.34
N ALA A 626 -16.42 2.99 15.57
CA ALA A 626 -17.49 3.79 16.18
C ALA A 626 -17.66 5.14 15.44
N GLY A 627 -18.80 5.30 14.76
CA GLY A 627 -19.12 6.47 13.93
C GLY A 627 -19.14 6.18 12.42
N CYS A 628 -18.88 4.93 12.02
CA CYS A 628 -19.10 4.41 10.68
C CYS A 628 -20.45 3.70 10.58
N ASP A 629 -20.99 3.62 9.37
CA ASP A 629 -22.28 3.01 9.00
C ASP A 629 -22.13 2.20 7.69
N ALA A 630 -23.14 1.43 7.27
CA ALA A 630 -23.02 0.58 6.09
C ALA A 630 -22.95 1.35 4.74
N THR A 631 -22.97 2.70 4.78
CA THR A 631 -22.77 3.58 3.62
C THR A 631 -21.36 4.17 3.55
N THR A 632 -20.65 4.18 4.68
CA THR A 632 -19.30 4.75 4.86
C THR A 632 -18.25 3.69 5.16
N ASP A 633 -18.66 2.50 5.59
CA ASP A 633 -17.84 1.32 5.82
C ASP A 633 -18.60 0.03 5.46
N GLY A 634 -18.14 -0.67 4.42
CA GLY A 634 -18.75 -1.91 3.94
C GLY A 634 -18.68 -3.11 4.89
N ASP A 635 -17.94 -3.04 5.99
CA ASP A 635 -17.91 -4.07 7.05
C ASP A 635 -18.85 -3.76 8.23
N CYS A 636 -19.46 -2.57 8.26
CA CYS A 636 -20.55 -2.27 9.18
C CYS A 636 -21.86 -2.98 8.77
N SER A 637 -22.57 -3.53 9.76
CA SER A 637 -23.85 -4.21 9.53
C SER A 637 -25.00 -3.22 9.34
N GLU A 638 -25.75 -3.40 8.25
CA GLU A 638 -27.00 -2.64 7.96
C GLU A 638 -27.93 -2.69 9.19
N THR A 639 -28.31 -1.51 9.73
CA THR A 639 -29.00 -1.36 11.02
C THR A 639 -30.16 -0.36 10.96
N CYS A 640 -31.33 -0.89 10.60
CA CYS A 640 -32.62 -0.23 10.64
C CYS A 640 -32.90 0.57 11.92
N GLY A 641 -33.18 1.86 11.75
CA GLY A 641 -33.47 2.85 12.78
C GLY A 641 -32.29 3.77 13.14
N ASN A 642 -31.25 3.86 12.31
CA ASN A 642 -30.03 4.62 12.60
C ASN A 642 -30.04 6.09 12.08
N GLY A 643 -31.02 6.46 11.25
CA GLY A 643 -31.19 7.78 10.64
C GLY A 643 -30.74 7.87 9.17
N THR A 644 -30.32 6.75 8.57
CA THR A 644 -29.68 6.68 7.25
C THR A 644 -30.20 5.49 6.47
N VAL A 645 -30.61 5.68 5.21
CA VAL A 645 -31.14 4.58 4.38
C VAL A 645 -29.99 3.81 3.74
N GLU A 646 -29.76 2.60 4.22
CA GLU A 646 -28.64 1.72 3.86
C GLU A 646 -28.98 0.77 2.69
N ARG A 647 -28.03 -0.08 2.27
CA ARG A 647 -28.03 -0.81 0.98
C ARG A 647 -28.93 -2.07 0.93
N GLY A 648 -30.15 -1.93 1.43
CA GLY A 648 -31.21 -2.91 1.42
C GLY A 648 -32.54 -2.36 1.93
N GLU A 649 -32.51 -1.12 2.42
CA GLU A 649 -33.61 -0.41 3.05
C GLU A 649 -34.37 0.43 2.02
N THR A 650 -35.65 0.66 2.31
CA THR A 650 -36.55 1.55 1.57
C THR A 650 -36.99 2.74 2.41
N CYS A 651 -36.72 2.73 3.72
CA CYS A 651 -37.21 3.69 4.71
C CYS A 651 -36.35 3.63 5.99
N ASP A 652 -35.85 4.76 6.49
CA ASP A 652 -35.25 4.87 7.83
C ASP A 652 -35.65 6.22 8.46
N PRO A 653 -36.05 6.27 9.75
CA PRO A 653 -36.23 5.14 10.68
C PRO A 653 -37.51 4.35 10.40
N GLN A 654 -37.73 3.26 11.14
CA GLN A 654 -38.92 2.38 11.07
C GLN A 654 -40.26 3.12 10.94
N GLU A 655 -40.40 4.27 11.61
CA GLU A 655 -41.59 5.13 11.59
C GLU A 655 -41.91 5.75 10.22
N THR A 656 -40.95 5.75 9.30
CA THR A 656 -41.08 6.27 7.92
C THR A 656 -41.50 5.20 6.91
N CYS A 657 -41.51 3.93 7.30
CA CYS A 657 -41.90 2.83 6.42
C CYS A 657 -43.41 2.85 6.12
N PRO A 658 -43.83 2.48 4.88
CA PRO A 658 -45.23 2.24 4.58
C PRO A 658 -45.83 1.22 5.55
N THR A 659 -47.00 1.52 6.10
CA THR A 659 -47.73 0.63 7.04
C THR A 659 -48.89 -0.12 6.39
N THR A 660 -49.20 0.21 5.13
CA THR A 660 -50.17 -0.47 4.26
C THR A 660 -49.73 -0.29 2.81
N CYS A 661 -49.80 -1.35 2.00
CA CYS A 661 -49.60 -1.29 0.55
C CYS A 661 -50.91 -1.19 -0.26
N ASP A 662 -52.04 -0.90 0.39
CA ASP A 662 -53.37 -0.77 -0.22
C ASP A 662 -53.48 0.53 -1.05
N ASP A 663 -53.62 0.43 -2.37
CA ASP A 663 -53.79 1.60 -3.26
C ASP A 663 -55.27 1.99 -3.50
N ASN A 664 -56.21 1.25 -2.91
CA ASN A 664 -57.66 1.38 -3.03
C ASN A 664 -58.22 1.16 -4.46
N ASP A 665 -57.47 0.53 -5.37
CA ASP A 665 -57.99 0.06 -6.66
C ASP A 665 -58.35 -1.45 -6.55
N ALA A 666 -59.62 -1.79 -6.78
CA ALA A 666 -60.07 -3.18 -6.73
C ALA A 666 -59.46 -4.05 -7.85
N CYS A 667 -58.92 -3.42 -8.90
CA CYS A 667 -58.26 -4.10 -10.02
C CYS A 667 -56.74 -4.29 -9.83
N THR A 668 -56.20 -4.04 -8.64
CA THR A 668 -54.82 -4.35 -8.26
C THR A 668 -54.78 -5.39 -7.13
N GLN A 669 -53.97 -6.42 -7.32
CA GLN A 669 -53.51 -7.27 -6.23
C GLN A 669 -52.26 -6.66 -5.63
N ASP A 670 -52.42 -6.11 -4.43
CA ASP A 670 -51.35 -5.50 -3.66
C ASP A 670 -50.54 -6.56 -2.90
N THR A 671 -49.22 -6.45 -3.02
CA THR A 671 -48.25 -7.35 -2.39
C THR A 671 -47.25 -6.53 -1.60
N GLU A 672 -47.24 -6.72 -0.29
CA GLU A 672 -46.20 -6.20 0.60
C GLU A 672 -45.03 -7.20 0.65
N THR A 673 -43.80 -6.70 0.50
CA THR A 673 -42.57 -7.47 0.65
C THR A 673 -41.60 -6.74 1.58
N GLY A 674 -40.77 -7.47 2.31
CA GLY A 674 -39.95 -6.90 3.39
C GLY A 674 -40.69 -6.83 4.72
N SER A 675 -40.26 -5.94 5.61
CA SER A 675 -40.81 -5.75 6.96
C SER A 675 -40.36 -4.43 7.56
N VAL A 676 -41.19 -3.80 8.39
CA VAL A 676 -40.85 -2.55 9.10
C VAL A 676 -39.64 -2.75 10.02
N GLU A 677 -39.51 -3.90 10.67
CA GLU A 677 -38.39 -4.22 11.56
C GLU A 677 -37.02 -4.24 10.86
N ASN A 678 -36.99 -4.46 9.54
CA ASN A 678 -35.78 -4.48 8.71
C ASN A 678 -35.74 -3.31 7.70
N CYS A 679 -36.53 -2.25 7.91
CA CYS A 679 -36.51 -1.01 7.14
C CYS A 679 -36.66 -1.16 5.60
N ASN A 680 -37.22 -2.28 5.14
CA ASN A 680 -37.17 -2.69 3.73
C ASN A 680 -38.56 -3.01 3.12
N VAL A 681 -39.61 -2.38 3.65
CA VAL A 681 -40.97 -2.52 3.14
C VAL A 681 -41.06 -2.00 1.70
N ALA A 682 -41.43 -2.86 0.77
CA ALA A 682 -41.63 -2.56 -0.64
C ALA A 682 -43.01 -3.06 -1.10
N CYS A 683 -43.82 -2.13 -1.62
CA CYS A 683 -45.14 -2.41 -2.18
C CYS A 683 -45.06 -2.72 -3.68
N GLY A 684 -45.75 -3.77 -4.11
CA GLY A 684 -45.96 -4.09 -5.51
C GLY A 684 -47.45 -4.22 -5.82
N HIS A 685 -47.90 -3.57 -6.88
CA HIS A 685 -49.30 -3.56 -7.33
C HIS A 685 -49.40 -4.32 -8.65
N THR A 686 -50.08 -5.46 -8.67
CA THR A 686 -50.21 -6.31 -9.87
C THR A 686 -51.64 -6.29 -10.41
N GLN A 687 -51.81 -5.90 -11.66
CA GLN A 687 -53.14 -5.78 -12.28
C GLN A 687 -53.87 -7.13 -12.34
N VAL A 688 -55.13 -7.14 -11.90
CA VAL A 688 -56.06 -8.26 -12.06
C VAL A 688 -56.49 -8.33 -13.53
N VAL A 689 -56.32 -9.51 -14.14
CA VAL A 689 -56.57 -9.74 -15.59
C VAL A 689 -57.53 -10.90 -15.87
N SER A 690 -58.07 -11.50 -14.82
CA SER A 690 -59.04 -12.60 -14.86
C SER A 690 -60.42 -12.08 -14.51
N CYS A 691 -61.43 -12.46 -15.30
CA CYS A 691 -62.83 -12.20 -14.99
C CYS A 691 -63.27 -13.09 -13.81
N GLU A 692 -63.49 -12.53 -12.62
CA GLU A 692 -63.86 -13.24 -11.39
C GLU A 692 -65.04 -12.57 -10.67
N ALA A 693 -66.25 -12.97 -11.06
CA ALA A 693 -67.50 -12.41 -10.55
C ALA A 693 -67.59 -12.32 -9.00
N GLY A 694 -67.69 -11.10 -8.49
CA GLY A 694 -67.87 -10.77 -7.07
C GLY A 694 -66.61 -10.25 -6.36
N ASP A 695 -65.52 -9.96 -7.09
CA ASP A 695 -64.31 -9.34 -6.55
C ASP A 695 -64.32 -7.80 -6.60
N GLY A 696 -65.23 -7.19 -7.38
CA GLY A 696 -65.38 -5.75 -7.51
C GLY A 696 -64.53 -5.11 -8.62
N CYS A 697 -63.77 -5.89 -9.39
CA CYS A 697 -63.02 -5.44 -10.56
C CYS A 697 -63.77 -5.80 -11.86
N CYS A 698 -63.58 -5.00 -12.92
CA CYS A 698 -64.01 -5.36 -14.27
C CYS A 698 -62.81 -5.23 -15.23
N PRO A 699 -61.99 -6.29 -15.40
CA PRO A 699 -60.82 -6.26 -16.26
C PRO A 699 -61.16 -6.05 -17.75
N ALA A 700 -60.22 -5.46 -18.49
CA ALA A 700 -60.43 -5.14 -19.90
C ALA A 700 -60.63 -6.41 -20.77
N GLY A 701 -61.85 -6.60 -21.27
CA GLY A 701 -62.25 -7.78 -22.06
C GLY A 701 -63.26 -8.68 -21.35
N CYS A 702 -63.56 -8.43 -20.07
CA CYS A 702 -64.68 -9.02 -19.36
C CYS A 702 -66.00 -8.30 -19.72
N THR A 703 -67.10 -9.06 -19.65
CA THR A 703 -68.50 -8.62 -19.83
C THR A 703 -69.34 -9.13 -18.65
N GLU A 704 -70.56 -8.61 -18.44
CA GLU A 704 -71.47 -9.05 -17.35
C GLU A 704 -71.65 -10.59 -17.31
N ALA A 705 -71.77 -11.21 -18.48
CA ALA A 705 -71.92 -12.66 -18.63
C ALA A 705 -70.67 -13.48 -18.23
N SER A 706 -69.50 -12.84 -18.13
CA SER A 706 -68.24 -13.45 -17.69
C SER A 706 -67.77 -12.96 -16.31
N ASP A 707 -68.25 -11.80 -15.89
CA ASP A 707 -67.90 -11.11 -14.66
C ASP A 707 -69.07 -10.24 -14.19
N ALA A 708 -69.65 -10.56 -13.02
CA ALA A 708 -70.83 -9.87 -12.52
C ALA A 708 -70.55 -8.43 -12.04
N ASP A 709 -69.28 -8.03 -11.91
CA ASP A 709 -68.89 -6.66 -11.57
C ASP A 709 -68.76 -5.76 -12.82
N CYS A 710 -68.85 -6.34 -14.02
CA CYS A 710 -68.99 -5.59 -15.27
C CYS A 710 -70.45 -5.20 -15.56
N ALA A 711 -70.68 -3.93 -15.94
CA ALA A 711 -72.02 -3.44 -16.28
C ALA A 711 -72.47 -3.88 -17.70
N VAL A 712 -73.78 -4.11 -17.87
CA VAL A 712 -74.43 -4.33 -19.19
C VAL A 712 -74.39 -3.04 -20.02
N VAL A 713 -73.96 -3.12 -21.29
CA VAL A 713 -73.79 -1.95 -22.16
C VAL A 713 -74.33 -2.21 -23.57
N CYS A 714 -75.53 -1.71 -23.82
CA CYS A 714 -76.18 -1.68 -25.12
C CYS A 714 -75.34 -0.94 -26.19
N GLY A 715 -75.15 -1.60 -27.34
CA GLY A 715 -74.32 -1.16 -28.47
C GLY A 715 -72.95 -1.84 -28.55
N ASN A 716 -72.72 -2.91 -27.79
CA ASN A 716 -71.44 -3.65 -27.74
C ASN A 716 -71.32 -4.75 -28.82
N ARG A 717 -72.39 -4.99 -29.59
CA ARG A 717 -72.56 -6.01 -30.66
C ARG A 717 -72.70 -7.44 -30.16
N THR A 718 -73.09 -7.60 -28.90
CA THR A 718 -73.47 -8.86 -28.25
C THR A 718 -74.83 -8.63 -27.62
N ILE A 719 -75.73 -9.63 -27.66
CA ILE A 719 -77.04 -9.50 -26.99
C ILE A 719 -76.85 -9.98 -25.56
N ASP A 720 -76.76 -9.04 -24.63
CA ASP A 720 -76.54 -9.32 -23.20
C ASP A 720 -77.83 -9.78 -22.49
N PRO A 721 -77.75 -10.42 -21.31
CA PRO A 721 -78.93 -10.90 -20.58
C PRO A 721 -79.93 -9.80 -20.19
N GLY A 722 -81.00 -9.68 -20.98
CA GLY A 722 -82.04 -8.64 -20.81
C GLY A 722 -82.25 -7.78 -22.06
N GLU A 723 -81.35 -7.88 -23.03
CA GLU A 723 -81.48 -7.27 -24.34
C GLU A 723 -82.26 -8.16 -25.31
N THR A 724 -82.95 -7.52 -26.27
CA THR A 724 -83.66 -8.18 -27.38
C THR A 724 -82.97 -7.93 -28.74
N CYS A 725 -82.05 -6.97 -28.81
CA CYS A 725 -81.39 -6.49 -30.03
C CYS A 725 -80.15 -5.65 -29.70
N ASP A 726 -79.00 -5.90 -30.34
CA ASP A 726 -77.81 -5.03 -30.28
C ASP A 726 -77.17 -4.96 -31.68
N PRO A 727 -76.81 -3.78 -32.22
CA PRO A 727 -76.85 -2.44 -31.59
C PRO A 727 -78.26 -1.80 -31.59
N PRO A 728 -78.48 -0.63 -30.94
CA PRO A 728 -79.76 0.11 -30.94
C PRO A 728 -80.44 0.29 -32.30
N GLU A 729 -79.64 0.37 -33.37
CA GLU A 729 -80.08 0.52 -34.76
C GLU A 729 -80.60 -0.78 -35.40
N SER A 730 -80.39 -1.94 -34.75
CA SER A 730 -80.97 -3.24 -35.12
C SER A 730 -82.35 -3.48 -34.49
N CYS A 731 -82.73 -2.65 -33.53
CA CYS A 731 -83.96 -2.78 -32.75
C CYS A 731 -85.21 -2.31 -33.53
N PRO A 732 -86.37 -2.98 -33.39
CA PRO A 732 -87.60 -2.56 -34.03
C PRO A 732 -88.07 -1.19 -33.51
N THR A 733 -88.42 -0.29 -34.43
CA THR A 733 -88.86 1.09 -34.13
C THR A 733 -90.33 1.36 -34.53
N ALA A 734 -90.97 0.42 -35.21
CA ALA A 734 -92.40 0.39 -35.51
C ALA A 734 -92.87 -1.06 -35.64
N CYS A 735 -94.13 -1.33 -35.30
CA CYS A 735 -94.77 -2.63 -35.43
C CYS A 735 -96.16 -2.40 -36.07
N ASP A 736 -96.34 -2.96 -37.26
CA ASP A 736 -97.59 -3.01 -38.03
C ASP A 736 -97.42 -4.17 -39.01
N ASP A 737 -98.07 -5.32 -38.76
CA ASP A 737 -98.02 -6.52 -39.59
C ASP A 737 -99.03 -6.50 -40.75
N GLY A 738 -99.90 -5.48 -40.79
CA GLY A 738 -100.92 -5.28 -41.81
C GLY A 738 -102.16 -6.18 -41.69
N ASP A 739 -102.31 -6.94 -40.60
CA ASP A 739 -103.54 -7.68 -40.30
C ASP A 739 -104.49 -6.81 -39.45
N ALA A 740 -105.71 -6.56 -39.94
CA ALA A 740 -106.73 -5.81 -39.20
C ALA A 740 -107.19 -6.53 -37.91
N CYS A 741 -106.87 -7.80 -37.76
CA CYS A 741 -107.19 -8.61 -36.58
C CYS A 741 -106.10 -8.64 -35.50
N THR A 742 -105.04 -7.85 -35.60
CA THR A 742 -103.98 -7.70 -34.59
C THR A 742 -103.88 -6.23 -34.12
N ASN A 743 -103.72 -6.04 -32.81
CA ASN A 743 -103.23 -4.78 -32.25
C ASN A 743 -101.73 -4.93 -31.98
N ASP A 744 -100.91 -4.39 -32.87
CA ASP A 744 -99.46 -4.40 -32.71
C ASP A 744 -99.00 -3.33 -31.74
N VAL A 745 -98.21 -3.75 -30.74
CA VAL A 745 -97.63 -2.86 -29.73
C VAL A 745 -96.13 -3.08 -29.68
N LEU A 746 -95.37 -2.02 -29.95
CA LEU A 746 -93.94 -1.96 -29.62
C LEU A 746 -93.79 -1.78 -28.11
N THR A 747 -93.06 -2.69 -27.45
CA THR A 747 -92.74 -2.61 -26.02
C THR A 747 -91.23 -2.60 -25.81
N GLY A 748 -90.74 -1.87 -24.79
CA GLY A 748 -89.30 -1.68 -24.55
C GLY A 748 -88.73 -0.41 -25.21
N ASP A 749 -87.41 -0.21 -25.11
CA ASP A 749 -86.72 0.97 -25.65
C ASP A 749 -85.56 0.55 -26.60
N PRO A 750 -85.60 0.94 -27.89
CA PRO A 750 -84.51 0.70 -28.84
C PRO A 750 -83.17 1.29 -28.39
N ALA A 751 -83.16 2.44 -27.70
CA ALA A 751 -81.94 3.08 -27.21
C ALA A 751 -81.30 2.34 -26.02
N ALA A 752 -82.04 1.42 -25.40
CA ALA A 752 -81.59 0.54 -24.33
C ALA A 752 -81.59 -0.94 -24.77
N CYS A 753 -81.60 -1.25 -26.07
CA CYS A 753 -81.50 -2.60 -26.60
C CYS A 753 -82.63 -3.57 -26.15
N THR A 754 -83.79 -3.05 -25.73
CA THR A 754 -84.87 -3.85 -25.10
C THR A 754 -86.19 -3.88 -25.87
N SER A 755 -86.27 -3.33 -27.08
CA SER A 755 -87.54 -3.25 -27.80
C SER A 755 -87.94 -4.54 -28.52
N GLU A 756 -89.22 -4.90 -28.43
CA GLU A 756 -89.84 -6.08 -29.02
C GLU A 756 -91.23 -5.73 -29.57
N CYS A 757 -91.60 -6.27 -30.74
CA CYS A 757 -92.94 -6.15 -31.31
C CYS A 757 -93.87 -7.25 -30.79
N LYS A 758 -95.08 -6.88 -30.34
CA LYS A 758 -96.07 -7.82 -29.84
C LYS A 758 -97.44 -7.63 -30.51
N ALA A 759 -97.79 -8.58 -31.37
CA ALA A 759 -99.12 -8.69 -31.97
C ALA A 759 -100.13 -9.24 -30.96
N LEU A 760 -101.17 -8.48 -30.64
CA LEU A 760 -102.26 -8.88 -29.76
C LEU A 760 -103.54 -9.11 -30.57
N VAL A 761 -103.92 -10.36 -30.77
CA VAL A 761 -105.12 -10.73 -31.54
C VAL A 761 -106.40 -10.10 -30.97
N VAL A 762 -107.20 -9.52 -31.86
CA VAL A 762 -108.54 -8.99 -31.57
C VAL A 762 -109.49 -10.18 -31.40
N ALA A 763 -110.10 -10.28 -30.22
CA ALA A 763 -110.95 -11.43 -29.84
C ALA A 763 -112.42 -11.04 -29.55
N LEU A 764 -112.80 -9.80 -29.85
CA LEU A 764 -114.16 -9.29 -29.70
C LEU A 764 -114.78 -9.09 -31.08
N CYS A 765 -116.07 -9.42 -31.22
CA CYS A 765 -116.83 -9.14 -32.43
C CYS A 765 -117.36 -7.70 -32.37
N GLU A 766 -116.78 -6.76 -33.12
CA GLU A 766 -117.16 -5.34 -33.12
C GLU A 766 -117.38 -4.82 -34.55
N ALA A 767 -118.64 -4.84 -34.98
CA ALA A 767 -119.03 -4.52 -36.35
C ALA A 767 -118.52 -3.14 -36.84
N GLY A 768 -117.70 -3.15 -37.88
CA GLY A 768 -117.14 -1.97 -38.53
C GLY A 768 -115.68 -1.69 -38.20
N ASP A 769 -114.99 -2.59 -37.48
CA ASP A 769 -113.54 -2.54 -37.28
C ASP A 769 -112.74 -3.21 -38.43
N GLY A 770 -113.40 -4.01 -39.27
CA GLY A 770 -112.79 -4.70 -40.42
C GLY A 770 -112.14 -6.04 -40.09
N CYS A 771 -112.20 -6.51 -38.84
CA CYS A 771 -111.78 -7.84 -38.43
C CYS A 771 -112.97 -8.82 -38.41
N CYS A 772 -112.70 -10.13 -38.54
CA CYS A 772 -113.69 -11.18 -38.28
C CYS A 772 -113.05 -12.31 -37.46
N PRO A 773 -113.00 -12.19 -36.12
CA PRO A 773 -112.38 -13.19 -35.24
C PRO A 773 -113.10 -14.56 -35.31
N GLU A 774 -112.35 -15.64 -35.05
CA GLU A 774 -112.90 -16.99 -35.08
C GLU A 774 -113.99 -17.18 -34.01
N GLY A 775 -115.23 -17.42 -34.47
CA GLY A 775 -116.43 -17.55 -33.61
C GLY A 775 -117.41 -16.38 -33.74
N CYS A 776 -117.02 -15.27 -34.36
CA CYS A 776 -117.93 -14.21 -34.75
C CYS A 776 -118.82 -14.65 -35.93
N THR A 777 -120.01 -14.05 -36.06
CA THR A 777 -120.97 -14.39 -37.12
C THR A 777 -121.57 -13.12 -37.71
N ALA A 778 -122.03 -13.18 -38.97
CA ALA A 778 -122.69 -12.09 -39.70
C ALA A 778 -123.92 -11.42 -39.02
N GLN A 779 -124.32 -11.89 -37.84
CA GLN A 779 -125.43 -11.37 -37.03
C GLN A 779 -124.95 -10.59 -35.78
N VAL A 780 -123.68 -10.75 -35.40
CA VAL A 780 -123.03 -10.12 -34.25
C VAL A 780 -121.91 -9.18 -34.72
N ASP A 781 -121.28 -9.55 -35.83
CA ASP A 781 -120.29 -8.77 -36.55
C ASP A 781 -120.75 -8.57 -38.01
N ALA A 782 -120.67 -7.34 -38.52
CA ALA A 782 -121.07 -7.05 -39.89
C ALA A 782 -120.00 -7.45 -40.92
N ASP A 783 -118.74 -7.54 -40.49
CA ASP A 783 -117.60 -7.80 -41.38
C ASP A 783 -117.46 -9.31 -41.70
N CYS A 784 -118.16 -10.18 -40.95
CA CYS A 784 -118.24 -11.63 -41.17
C CYS A 784 -119.27 -12.10 -42.24
N GLY A 785 -119.61 -11.27 -43.25
CA GLY A 785 -120.76 -11.45 -44.14
C GLY A 785 -120.55 -12.16 -45.50
N GLN A 786 -120.93 -13.44 -45.59
CA GLN A 786 -121.33 -14.25 -46.78
C GLN A 786 -120.87 -13.80 -48.20
N GLY A 787 -120.05 -14.63 -48.86
CA GLY A 787 -119.42 -14.31 -50.15
C GLY A 787 -120.25 -14.43 -51.44
N SER A 788 -119.71 -13.76 -52.47
CA SER A 788 -119.94 -13.89 -53.91
C SER A 788 -118.73 -13.20 -54.58
N GLY A 789 -118.15 -13.61 -55.70
CA GLY A 789 -118.55 -14.61 -56.68
C GLY A 789 -118.05 -14.22 -58.08
N GLY A 790 -116.74 -14.35 -58.34
CA GLY A 790 -116.12 -14.27 -59.67
C GLY A 790 -115.82 -12.85 -60.23
N GLY A 791 -114.82 -12.76 -61.11
CA GLY A 791 -114.58 -11.57 -61.95
C GLY A 791 -113.10 -11.24 -62.22
N GLU A 792 -112.62 -11.64 -63.39
CA GLU A 792 -111.30 -11.33 -63.99
C GLU A 792 -110.99 -9.82 -64.09
N GLY A 793 -109.70 -9.41 -64.18
CA GLY A 793 -109.36 -7.98 -64.31
C GLY A 793 -107.91 -7.51 -64.52
N ASP A 794 -107.04 -8.34 -65.12
CA ASP A 794 -105.81 -8.07 -65.90
C ASP A 794 -104.97 -6.75 -65.83
N THR A 795 -103.67 -6.92 -66.11
CA THR A 795 -102.54 -6.00 -66.34
C THR A 795 -101.75 -5.54 -65.10
N GLY A 796 -100.44 -5.76 -64.95
CA GLY A 796 -99.44 -6.46 -65.77
C GLY A 796 -98.30 -5.53 -66.24
N ASP A 797 -97.08 -5.71 -65.68
CA ASP A 797 -95.83 -5.80 -66.46
C ASP A 797 -94.69 -6.46 -65.64
N SER A 798 -93.83 -7.14 -66.39
CA SER A 798 -92.58 -7.86 -66.16
C SER A 798 -91.59 -7.28 -65.11
N GLY A 799 -90.74 -8.05 -64.44
CA GLY A 799 -90.54 -9.52 -64.44
C GLY A 799 -89.06 -9.91 -64.27
N ASP A 800 -88.78 -11.08 -63.68
CA ASP A 800 -87.73 -12.03 -64.13
C ASP A 800 -87.99 -13.44 -63.55
N GLY A 801 -87.53 -14.49 -64.24
CA GLY A 801 -87.82 -15.90 -63.93
C GLY A 801 -86.85 -16.56 -62.93
N SER A 802 -87.24 -17.53 -62.10
CA SER A 802 -87.61 -18.95 -62.41
C SER A 802 -86.38 -19.80 -62.81
N ASP A 803 -86.07 -21.00 -62.32
CA ASP A 803 -86.60 -21.92 -61.29
C ASP A 803 -85.37 -22.63 -60.62
N ASP A 804 -85.41 -23.59 -59.69
CA ASP A 804 -86.45 -24.49 -59.14
C ASP A 804 -86.06 -24.88 -57.68
N GLY A 805 -86.94 -25.57 -56.95
CA GLY A 805 -86.68 -26.19 -55.64
C GLY A 805 -86.94 -27.70 -55.61
N CYS A 806 -87.17 -28.24 -54.39
CA CYS A 806 -87.57 -29.64 -54.10
C CYS A 806 -86.47 -30.73 -54.33
N LEU A 807 -86.39 -31.83 -53.57
CA LEU A 807 -87.22 -32.35 -52.46
C LEU A 807 -86.38 -33.29 -51.55
N CYS A 808 -86.91 -33.63 -50.37
CA CYS A 808 -86.25 -34.49 -49.37
C CYS A 808 -86.34 -35.99 -49.70
N THR A 809 -85.37 -36.82 -49.23
CA THR A 809 -85.54 -37.91 -48.23
C THR A 809 -84.53 -39.08 -48.31
N SER A 810 -83.92 -39.37 -47.15
CA SER A 810 -83.62 -40.68 -46.53
C SER A 810 -82.83 -41.85 -47.21
N ALA A 811 -81.83 -42.29 -46.44
CA ALA A 811 -81.48 -43.69 -46.07
C ALA A 811 -80.56 -44.56 -46.98
N GLY A 812 -79.52 -45.14 -46.34
CA GLY A 812 -78.67 -46.19 -46.93
C GLY A 812 -77.30 -46.43 -46.27
N ALA A 813 -77.25 -46.96 -45.04
CA ALA A 813 -76.01 -47.51 -44.43
C ALA A 813 -75.75 -48.95 -44.95
N PRO A 814 -74.54 -49.60 -44.82
CA PRO A 814 -73.98 -49.99 -43.50
C PRO A 814 -72.43 -50.22 -43.36
N ALA A 815 -72.02 -50.50 -42.10
CA ALA A 815 -70.86 -51.31 -41.61
C ALA A 815 -69.39 -50.85 -41.86
N ARG A 816 -68.55 -50.49 -40.85
CA ARG A 816 -67.90 -51.27 -39.73
C ARG A 816 -66.87 -52.36 -40.17
N PRO A 817 -65.85 -52.75 -39.35
CA PRO A 817 -65.24 -52.16 -38.11
C PRO A 817 -63.67 -52.35 -37.97
N SER A 818 -63.15 -52.29 -36.73
CA SER A 818 -61.97 -53.04 -36.14
C SER A 818 -60.51 -52.57 -36.40
N LEU A 819 -59.49 -52.67 -35.50
CA LEU A 819 -59.33 -53.06 -34.06
C LEU A 819 -57.95 -52.54 -33.48
N TRP A 820 -57.91 -52.24 -32.16
CA TRP A 820 -56.84 -52.48 -31.14
C TRP A 820 -55.67 -51.50 -30.79
N PRO A 821 -55.29 -51.39 -29.47
CA PRO A 821 -54.14 -50.62 -28.93
C PRO A 821 -53.09 -51.44 -28.10
N ALA A 822 -51.99 -50.78 -27.67
CA ALA A 822 -51.09 -51.13 -26.54
C ALA A 822 -50.18 -49.90 -26.22
N LEU A 823 -49.71 -49.51 -25.01
CA LEU A 823 -49.58 -50.04 -23.63
C LEU A 823 -48.21 -50.64 -23.23
N LEU A 824 -47.50 -49.95 -22.31
CA LEU A 824 -46.47 -50.38 -21.31
C LEU A 824 -46.20 -49.15 -20.38
N LEU A 825 -46.46 -49.13 -19.06
CA LEU A 825 -45.82 -49.79 -17.90
C LEU A 825 -44.42 -49.20 -17.53
N ALA A 826 -44.03 -48.93 -16.27
CA ALA A 826 -44.71 -48.93 -14.95
C ALA A 826 -43.84 -48.25 -13.84
N ALA A 827 -44.42 -47.99 -12.65
CA ALA A 827 -43.72 -47.77 -11.36
C ALA A 827 -43.32 -49.13 -10.69
N GLY A 828 -42.55 -49.28 -9.60
CA GLY A 828 -41.86 -48.38 -8.64
C GLY A 828 -41.37 -49.16 -7.38
N PHE A 829 -41.01 -48.45 -6.28
CA PHE A 829 -40.95 -48.86 -4.84
C PHE A 829 -39.72 -49.54 -4.15
N PHE A 830 -39.45 -49.04 -2.91
CA PHE A 830 -38.67 -49.55 -1.73
C PHE A 830 -37.15 -49.90 -1.87
N GLY A 831 -36.24 -49.62 -0.92
CA GLY A 831 -36.29 -48.84 0.35
C GLY A 831 -35.03 -49.01 1.26
N PHE A 832 -34.87 -48.14 2.28
CA PHE A 832 -34.06 -48.25 3.52
C PHE A 832 -32.49 -48.17 3.58
N ARG A 833 -32.00 -47.03 4.11
CA ARG A 833 -31.00 -46.79 5.20
C ARG A 833 -29.57 -47.40 5.25
N ARG A 834 -28.63 -46.49 5.62
CA ARG A 834 -27.42 -46.54 6.54
C ARG A 834 -25.99 -46.60 5.94
N ARG A 835 -25.18 -45.59 6.34
CA ARG A 835 -23.74 -45.56 6.76
C ARG A 835 -22.69 -46.14 5.74
N THR A 836 -21.44 -45.67 5.60
CA THR A 836 -20.50 -45.03 6.56
C THR A 836 -19.31 -44.34 5.84
N ALA A 837 -18.83 -43.21 6.41
CA ALA A 837 -17.46 -42.66 6.56
C ALA A 837 -16.20 -43.03 5.71
N ARG A 838 -15.24 -42.07 5.76
CA ARG A 838 -13.77 -42.07 5.46
C ARG A 838 -13.37 -41.80 3.99
N GLN A 839 -12.59 -40.76 3.65
CA GLN A 839 -11.23 -40.26 4.07
C GLN A 839 -10.09 -40.79 3.17
N ARG A 840 -9.32 -39.83 2.61
CA ARG A 840 -7.85 -39.69 2.43
C ARG A 840 -6.93 -40.95 2.51
N PRO A 841 -5.81 -40.98 1.77
CA PRO A 841 -4.72 -39.98 1.85
C PRO A 841 -4.97 -38.69 1.06
#